data_AF-A0AAW0N8C0-F1
#
_entry.id   AF-A0AAW0N8C0-F1
#
_cell.length_a   1.000
_cell.length_b   1.000
_cell.length_c   1.000
_cell.angle_alpha   90.00
_cell.angle_beta   90.00
_cell.angle_gamma   90.00
#
_symmetry.space_group_name_H-M   'P 1'
#
loop_
_entity.id
_entity.type
_entity.pdbx_description
1 polymer ?
#
loop_
_entity_poly.entity_id
_entity_poly.type
_entity_poly.pdbx_seq_one_letter_code
_entity_poly.pdbx_strand_id
1 'polypeptide(L)'
;MSITGTTVVKMEGPSNSGASSSSSTTSSAPPSVAAQVPFLHLCTTLERIQKSKTRPEKSKILGDFIKTLFLPAMRLIVPAFERERMAYGIKENMLAKLYIDVLGLPKNGPEANKLLNYRAPTNTQGEAGDFAGMAFFVLKKRCTGQGNLTIKEVNDFLDSVAINNASKKKDLVRQSLLHLITQSSALEQKWLIRMILKDMKISISKETVLQVFHPDAAELYNVNTDLNKVCQQLHDPSVSLSEVSISLFSAFKPMLAAVANIRNIEKQMGNSPFFIETKLDGERIQLHKDGDVYKYFSRNAFEYTQQFGGSPLEGSLTPYIHNVFKSNIVNCILDGEMMAYNPTADTFMQKGSKFDIKKLMDDSELQTCFKFGKESLKKRYEVLQTVFTPVKGRIHVVHKTEVKNTKEVINALNNAIDSREEGIMVKDPMSIYKPDKRGEGWLKIKPEYVDGLMDELDLLIVGGYWGKGRRGGMMSHFLCAVAEAPKNGETKPSVFHTLCRIGSGYTMKELYDLGLKLAKHWKVYRKNDPPASILCATEKPEVYIEPCNSVIIQVKAAEIVSSDMYKTNCTLRFPRIEKIRDDKEWHQCTTLAELDQFRSKASGKLASRHLSLEDGEPQKKKRKVPVKPKKVVGVVDHFKPQDLTGVKKETDMFEDVEFCVINGTEEHPKAELEKGVASCGGIVVQNPGPDTYCVLAGVENMRVKNLVSSNKHDVVWAAWLLECLDRKEVVPWQPRHMISMTASTREYFAKQYDQYGDSYQVDTDVEQLKEVFARITDADSDFDAAQVEEKYGWDDLATSMFRDFSAQTIPVEFCPDIHRALWSEKSIQTTAPGLEVAGAIPMHSIDSGSACRPWLAFRVYMDCYEDVGESEKLKAGTCLDIRALEFELHGGKVERRLVEGVTHVVVESEETLLQLRTLRRTFRQKFKIVRDAWITESIGEGFLLNDLDYLV
;
A
#
# COMPACT_ATOMS: atom_id res chain seq x y z
N MET A 1 34.44 -60.53 -21.24
CA MET A 1 35.80 -60.51 -21.82
C MET A 1 35.93 -59.19 -22.57
N SER A 2 36.52 -58.16 -21.95
CA SER A 2 37.98 -57.88 -21.91
C SER A 2 38.38 -57.00 -23.11
N ILE A 3 38.68 -55.71 -22.89
CA ILE A 3 40.05 -55.11 -22.87
C ILE A 3 40.49 -54.74 -24.32
N THR A 4 40.99 -53.56 -24.69
CA THR A 4 41.35 -52.23 -24.11
C THR A 4 41.42 -51.23 -25.29
N GLY A 5 41.53 -49.90 -25.23
CA GLY A 5 41.99 -48.94 -24.20
C GLY A 5 42.91 -47.92 -24.89
N THR A 6 42.56 -46.63 -24.90
CA THR A 6 43.21 -45.61 -25.76
C THR A 6 44.35 -44.89 -25.05
N THR A 7 45.48 -44.72 -25.75
CA THR A 7 46.76 -44.26 -25.20
C THR A 7 46.89 -42.75 -25.05
N VAL A 8 47.59 -42.32 -23.99
CA VAL A 8 47.99 -40.94 -23.69
C VAL A 8 49.20 -40.54 -24.53
N VAL A 9 49.24 -39.29 -25.04
CA VAL A 9 50.49 -38.66 -25.51
C VAL A 9 50.74 -37.37 -24.72
N LYS A 10 51.94 -37.32 -24.13
CA LYS A 10 52.52 -36.20 -23.40
C LYS A 10 53.63 -35.63 -24.27
N MET A 11 53.77 -34.31 -24.40
CA MET A 11 55.00 -33.70 -24.92
C MET A 11 55.40 -32.51 -24.05
N GLU A 12 56.70 -32.45 -23.76
CA GLU A 12 57.38 -31.39 -23.02
C GLU A 12 57.91 -30.33 -24.01
N GLY A 13 58.07 -29.09 -23.55
CA GLY A 13 58.42 -27.96 -24.43
C GLY A 13 59.94 -27.72 -24.58
N PRO A 14 60.34 -26.82 -25.49
CA PRO A 14 61.69 -26.28 -25.54
C PRO A 14 61.80 -24.84 -24.98
N SER A 15 63.04 -24.38 -24.81
CA SER A 15 63.45 -23.21 -24.03
C SER A 15 63.57 -21.88 -24.81
N ASN A 16 63.66 -20.80 -24.03
CA ASN A 16 63.86 -19.40 -24.42
C ASN A 16 64.95 -19.14 -25.48
N SER A 17 64.68 -18.20 -26.41
CA SER A 17 65.68 -17.27 -26.96
C SER A 17 65.05 -16.03 -27.61
N GLY A 18 65.77 -14.88 -27.57
CA GLY A 18 65.67 -13.80 -28.56
C GLY A 18 64.48 -12.82 -28.46
N ALA A 19 64.76 -11.57 -28.08
CA ALA A 19 63.77 -10.48 -28.07
C ALA A 19 63.64 -9.77 -29.44
N SER A 20 62.41 -9.31 -29.75
CA SER A 20 62.21 -8.01 -30.40
C SER A 20 60.78 -7.50 -30.14
N SER A 21 60.65 -6.19 -29.91
CA SER A 21 59.41 -5.55 -29.45
C SER A 21 58.47 -5.16 -30.60
N SER A 22 57.22 -5.62 -30.54
CA SER A 22 56.10 -5.01 -31.25
C SER A 22 54.88 -4.93 -30.35
N SER A 23 54.50 -3.72 -29.94
CA SER A 23 53.37 -3.46 -29.04
C SER A 23 52.03 -3.70 -29.75
N SER A 24 51.51 -4.93 -29.68
CA SER A 24 50.11 -5.21 -30.03
C SER A 24 49.21 -4.79 -28.88
N THR A 25 48.65 -3.59 -28.97
CA THR A 25 47.67 -3.06 -28.00
C THR A 25 46.45 -3.97 -27.97
N THR A 26 46.36 -4.86 -26.98
CA THR A 26 45.13 -5.61 -26.72
C THR A 26 44.06 -4.63 -26.32
N SER A 27 43.11 -4.36 -27.21
CA SER A 27 41.93 -3.55 -26.91
C SER A 27 41.10 -4.25 -25.84
N SER A 28 41.31 -3.85 -24.58
CA SER A 28 40.45 -4.28 -23.47
C SER A 28 39.01 -3.89 -23.79
N ALA A 29 38.09 -4.85 -23.71
CA ALA A 29 36.67 -4.56 -23.80
C ALA A 29 36.32 -3.45 -22.79
N PRO A 30 35.45 -2.48 -23.14
CA PRO A 30 35.14 -1.36 -22.27
C PRO A 30 34.63 -1.87 -20.90
N PRO A 31 35.12 -1.31 -19.78
CA PRO A 31 34.76 -1.80 -18.45
C PRO A 31 33.25 -1.69 -18.25
N SER A 32 32.61 -2.77 -17.81
CA SER A 32 31.16 -2.79 -17.60
C SER A 32 30.72 -1.67 -16.66
N VAL A 33 29.55 -1.07 -16.89
CA VAL A 33 29.06 0.05 -16.07
C VAL A 33 28.98 -0.30 -14.58
N ALA A 34 28.70 -1.57 -14.24
CA ALA A 34 28.74 -2.04 -12.86
C ALA A 34 30.14 -1.98 -12.19
N ALA A 35 31.23 -1.98 -12.97
CA ALA A 35 32.60 -1.76 -12.50
C ALA A 35 32.98 -0.27 -12.41
N GLN A 36 32.14 0.62 -12.93
CA GLN A 36 32.33 2.07 -12.87
C GLN A 36 31.46 2.72 -11.78
N VAL A 37 30.30 2.14 -11.47
CA VAL A 37 29.36 2.67 -10.46
C VAL A 37 29.75 2.21 -9.05
N PRO A 38 30.06 3.13 -8.11
CA PRO A 38 30.31 2.79 -6.71
C PRO A 38 29.08 2.20 -6.03
N PHE A 39 29.27 1.19 -5.19
CA PHE A 39 28.20 0.55 -4.43
C PHE A 39 27.51 1.52 -3.46
N LEU A 40 28.24 2.51 -2.95
CA LEU A 40 27.69 3.61 -2.17
C LEU A 40 26.55 4.36 -2.89
N HIS A 41 26.62 4.53 -4.22
CA HIS A 41 25.57 5.22 -4.98
C HIS A 41 24.26 4.42 -5.04
N LEU A 42 24.35 3.09 -5.14
CA LEU A 42 23.20 2.20 -4.97
C LEU A 42 22.63 2.32 -3.55
N CYS A 43 23.49 2.35 -2.53
CA CYS A 43 23.09 2.42 -1.13
C CYS A 43 22.42 3.75 -0.75
N THR A 44 22.92 4.88 -1.22
CA THR A 44 22.29 6.20 -1.00
C THR A 44 20.96 6.31 -1.72
N THR A 45 20.83 5.76 -2.93
CA THR A 45 19.55 5.66 -3.66
C THR A 45 18.54 4.81 -2.89
N LEU A 46 18.92 3.62 -2.43
CA LEU A 46 18.05 2.76 -1.63
C LEU A 46 17.66 3.41 -0.29
N GLU A 47 18.54 4.20 0.32
CA GLU A 47 18.25 4.97 1.53
C GLU A 47 17.24 6.09 1.28
N ARG A 48 17.37 6.82 0.17
CA ARG A 48 16.37 7.82 -0.28
C ARG A 48 15.01 7.16 -0.47
N ILE A 49 14.95 6.07 -1.25
CA ILE A 49 13.72 5.29 -1.48
C ILE A 49 13.11 4.80 -0.16
N GLN A 50 13.91 4.34 0.81
CA GLN A 50 13.39 3.92 2.11
C GLN A 50 12.75 5.07 2.89
N LYS A 51 13.38 6.26 2.89
CA LYS A 51 12.93 7.45 3.63
C LYS A 51 11.71 8.15 3.00
N SER A 52 11.60 8.14 1.67
CA SER A 52 10.44 8.66 0.93
C SER A 52 9.12 8.09 1.45
N LYS A 53 8.06 8.91 1.49
CA LYS A 53 6.76 8.51 2.06
C LYS A 53 5.83 7.91 1.01
N THR A 54 5.83 8.45 -0.21
CA THR A 54 4.82 8.11 -1.23
C THR A 54 5.33 7.07 -2.23
N ARG A 55 4.43 6.26 -2.82
CA ARG A 55 4.80 5.29 -3.87
C ARG A 55 5.28 5.96 -5.17
N PRO A 56 4.69 7.08 -5.65
CA PRO A 56 5.18 7.76 -6.85
C PRO A 56 6.62 8.29 -6.69
N GLU A 57 6.91 8.99 -5.59
CA GLU A 57 8.26 9.52 -5.26
C GLU A 57 9.31 8.40 -5.23
N LYS A 58 9.00 7.31 -4.52
CA LYS A 58 9.84 6.08 -4.48
C LYS A 58 10.09 5.49 -5.87
N SER A 59 9.08 5.50 -6.73
CA SER A 59 9.16 4.96 -8.09
C SER A 59 9.96 5.88 -9.01
N LYS A 60 9.85 7.21 -8.84
CA LYS A 60 10.67 8.21 -9.53
C LYS A 60 12.15 8.06 -9.19
N ILE A 61 12.51 8.06 -7.90
CA ILE A 61 13.91 7.89 -7.45
C ILE A 61 14.51 6.57 -7.97
N LEU A 62 13.71 5.49 -7.95
CA LEU A 62 14.12 4.21 -8.49
C LEU A 62 14.32 4.26 -10.01
N GLY A 63 13.39 4.86 -10.75
CA GLY A 63 13.47 4.99 -12.20
C GLY A 63 14.65 5.85 -12.65
N ASP A 64 14.89 6.98 -11.98
CA ASP A 64 16.02 7.87 -12.28
C ASP A 64 17.38 7.17 -12.09
N PHE A 65 17.49 6.27 -11.12
CA PHE A 65 18.65 5.40 -10.96
C PHE A 65 18.69 4.29 -12.03
N ILE A 66 17.57 3.58 -12.25
CA ILE A 66 17.48 2.46 -13.20
C ILE A 66 17.79 2.86 -14.64
N LYS A 67 17.46 4.08 -15.08
CA LYS A 67 17.84 4.63 -16.41
C LYS A 67 19.33 4.49 -16.75
N THR A 68 20.19 4.29 -15.75
CA THR A 68 21.64 4.19 -15.91
C THR A 68 22.20 2.77 -15.69
N LEU A 69 21.37 1.74 -15.46
CA LEU A 69 21.84 0.49 -14.83
C LEU A 69 21.35 -0.85 -15.41
N PHE A 70 22.23 -1.84 -15.20
CA PHE A 70 22.28 -3.17 -15.80
C PHE A 70 21.91 -4.26 -14.77
N LEU A 71 21.83 -5.52 -15.22
CA LEU A 71 21.59 -6.72 -14.38
C LEU A 71 22.31 -6.71 -13.00
N PRO A 72 23.61 -6.37 -12.88
CA PRO A 72 24.33 -6.46 -11.60
C PRO A 72 23.72 -5.62 -10.47
N ALA A 73 22.97 -4.56 -10.78
CA ALA A 73 22.23 -3.80 -9.77
C ALA A 73 20.82 -4.34 -9.54
N MET A 74 20.09 -4.74 -10.59
CA MET A 74 18.75 -5.33 -10.44
C MET A 74 18.77 -6.58 -9.55
N ARG A 75 19.78 -7.44 -9.68
CA ARG A 75 19.97 -8.61 -8.79
C ARG A 75 20.25 -8.26 -7.32
N LEU A 76 20.67 -7.02 -7.02
CA LEU A 76 20.84 -6.48 -5.66
C LEU A 76 19.61 -5.71 -5.15
N ILE A 77 18.83 -5.08 -6.04
CA ILE A 77 17.57 -4.37 -5.69
C ILE A 77 16.43 -5.36 -5.41
N VAL A 78 16.33 -6.44 -6.22
CA VAL A 78 15.35 -7.53 -6.04
C VAL A 78 16.05 -8.89 -5.80
N PRO A 79 16.81 -9.06 -4.70
CA PRO A 79 17.65 -10.24 -4.46
C PRO A 79 16.86 -11.54 -4.18
N ALA A 80 15.52 -11.45 -4.07
CA ALA A 80 14.62 -12.60 -4.03
C ALA A 80 14.25 -13.15 -5.42
N PHE A 81 14.50 -12.39 -6.48
CA PHE A 81 14.32 -12.79 -7.88
C PHE A 81 15.61 -13.36 -8.50
N GLU A 82 16.76 -13.13 -7.87
CA GLU A 82 18.03 -13.83 -8.09
C GLU A 82 17.86 -15.37 -8.18
N ARG A 83 18.42 -15.99 -9.23
CA ARG A 83 18.42 -17.45 -9.44
C ARG A 83 19.80 -18.03 -9.81
N GLU A 84 20.70 -17.25 -10.38
CA GLU A 84 22.07 -17.67 -10.70
C GLU A 84 22.85 -17.94 -9.40
N ARG A 85 22.72 -17.06 -8.40
CA ARG A 85 23.32 -17.28 -7.07
C ARG A 85 22.54 -18.28 -6.24
N MET A 86 23.26 -19.32 -5.81
CA MET A 86 22.83 -20.26 -4.78
C MET A 86 22.64 -19.57 -3.41
N ALA A 87 22.05 -20.30 -2.46
CA ALA A 87 21.83 -19.77 -1.11
C ALA A 87 23.15 -19.49 -0.39
N TYR A 88 23.29 -18.29 0.19
CA TYR A 88 24.49 -17.89 0.96
C TYR A 88 24.71 -18.69 2.26
N GLY A 89 23.69 -19.38 2.78
CA GLY A 89 23.76 -20.08 4.09
C GLY A 89 23.73 -19.16 5.33
N ILE A 90 23.67 -17.85 5.13
CA ILE A 90 23.78 -16.83 6.18
C ILE A 90 22.41 -16.48 6.80
N LYS A 91 22.41 -16.21 8.10
CA LYS A 91 21.28 -15.69 8.89
C LYS A 91 21.75 -14.64 9.91
N GLU A 92 20.80 -13.92 10.48
CA GLU A 92 21.02 -12.83 11.44
C GLU A 92 21.97 -13.22 12.59
N ASN A 93 21.81 -14.42 13.17
CA ASN A 93 22.69 -14.92 14.25
C ASN A 93 24.14 -15.18 13.78
N MET A 94 24.36 -15.57 12.52
CA MET A 94 25.71 -15.74 11.97
C MET A 94 26.36 -14.37 11.73
N LEU A 95 25.61 -13.41 11.16
CA LEU A 95 26.06 -12.04 10.98
C LEU A 95 26.36 -11.37 12.33
N ALA A 96 25.50 -11.53 13.34
CA ALA A 96 25.70 -11.00 14.69
C ALA A 96 27.03 -11.46 15.29
N LYS A 97 27.32 -12.78 15.23
CA LYS A 97 28.60 -13.33 15.70
C LYS A 97 29.78 -12.80 14.91
N LEU A 98 29.67 -12.73 13.58
CA LEU A 98 30.72 -12.16 12.74
C LEU A 98 31.01 -10.70 13.11
N TYR A 99 29.98 -9.88 13.28
CA TYR A 99 30.13 -8.48 13.69
C TYR A 99 30.74 -8.32 15.09
N ILE A 100 30.36 -9.18 16.04
CA ILE A 100 30.96 -9.22 17.38
C ILE A 100 32.46 -9.51 17.29
N ASP A 101 32.85 -10.53 16.52
CA ASP A 101 34.25 -10.90 16.35
C ASP A 101 35.07 -9.80 15.63
N VAL A 102 34.52 -9.23 14.54
CA VAL A 102 35.23 -8.27 13.67
C VAL A 102 35.38 -6.89 14.30
N LEU A 103 34.37 -6.42 15.04
CA LEU A 103 34.41 -5.15 15.75
C LEU A 103 35.06 -5.27 17.15
N GLY A 104 35.54 -6.45 17.54
CA GLY A 104 36.11 -6.72 18.85
C GLY A 104 35.15 -6.48 20.01
N LEU A 105 33.84 -6.69 19.81
CA LEU A 105 32.85 -6.38 20.85
C LEU A 105 32.98 -7.36 22.02
N PRO A 106 32.93 -6.88 23.28
CA PRO A 106 32.86 -7.77 24.45
C PRO A 106 31.66 -8.71 24.31
N LYS A 107 31.88 -10.03 24.40
CA LYS A 107 30.86 -11.06 24.10
C LYS A 107 29.58 -10.92 24.93
N ASN A 108 29.70 -10.41 26.16
CA ASN A 108 28.59 -10.15 27.09
C ASN A 108 28.23 -8.65 27.17
N GLY A 109 28.82 -7.81 26.33
CA GLY A 109 28.59 -6.36 26.30
C GLY A 109 27.22 -5.97 25.73
N PRO A 110 26.77 -4.72 25.95
CA PRO A 110 25.45 -4.28 25.53
C PRO A 110 25.25 -4.33 24.01
N GLU A 111 26.27 -3.99 23.21
CA GLU A 111 26.20 -3.99 21.75
C GLU A 111 26.16 -5.41 21.17
N ALA A 112 26.97 -6.34 21.71
CA ALA A 112 26.94 -7.75 21.34
C ALA A 112 25.57 -8.38 21.65
N ASN A 113 25.03 -8.10 22.85
CA ASN A 113 23.70 -8.55 23.25
C ASN A 113 22.59 -7.96 22.37
N LYS A 114 22.70 -6.69 21.93
CA LYS A 114 21.78 -6.07 20.95
C LYS A 114 21.80 -6.78 19.59
N LEU A 115 22.98 -7.13 19.06
CA LEU A 115 23.08 -7.85 17.77
C LEU A 115 22.51 -9.27 17.85
N LEU A 116 22.83 -10.02 18.91
CA LEU A 116 22.34 -11.39 19.11
C LEU A 116 20.83 -11.44 19.38
N ASN A 117 20.30 -10.47 20.13
CA ASN A 117 18.90 -10.41 20.54
C ASN A 117 18.10 -9.30 19.85
N TYR A 118 18.44 -8.97 18.59
CA TYR A 118 17.94 -7.80 17.83
C TYR A 118 16.42 -7.61 17.77
N ARG A 119 15.63 -8.64 18.10
CA ARG A 119 14.16 -8.62 18.12
C ARG A 119 13.59 -8.06 19.42
N ALA A 120 14.30 -8.22 20.53
CA ALA A 120 13.89 -7.67 21.82
C ALA A 120 13.89 -6.13 21.80
N PRO A 121 12.92 -5.47 22.46
CA PRO A 121 12.91 -4.02 22.58
C PRO A 121 14.15 -3.54 23.35
N THR A 122 14.69 -2.41 22.92
CA THR A 122 15.76 -1.68 23.63
C THR A 122 15.28 -0.26 23.90
N ASN A 123 15.96 0.48 24.76
CA ASN A 123 15.59 1.88 25.08
C ASN A 123 15.55 2.82 23.86
N THR A 124 16.12 2.40 22.72
CA THR A 124 16.03 3.09 21.43
C THR A 124 14.73 2.69 20.72
N GLN A 125 13.75 3.60 20.66
CA GLN A 125 12.50 3.37 19.94
C GLN A 125 12.75 3.21 18.43
N GLY A 126 12.07 2.25 17.78
CA GLY A 126 11.94 2.16 16.32
C GLY A 126 12.73 1.06 15.60
N GLU A 127 13.74 0.43 16.22
CA GLU A 127 14.66 -0.49 15.53
C GLU A 127 14.51 -1.99 15.86
N ALA A 128 13.85 -2.31 16.99
CA ALA A 128 13.70 -3.68 17.45
C ALA A 128 13.06 -4.54 16.35
N GLY A 129 13.73 -5.61 15.93
CA GLY A 129 13.25 -6.49 14.86
C GLY A 129 13.65 -6.11 13.43
N ASP A 130 14.49 -5.07 13.21
CA ASP A 130 15.30 -4.91 11.99
C ASP A 130 16.79 -5.09 12.29
N PHE A 131 17.32 -6.28 12.01
CA PHE A 131 18.74 -6.59 12.24
C PHE A 131 19.69 -5.66 11.48
N ALA A 132 19.34 -5.26 10.26
CA ALA A 132 20.16 -4.35 9.46
C ALA A 132 20.19 -2.92 10.04
N GLY A 133 19.05 -2.47 10.57
CA GLY A 133 18.95 -1.24 11.35
C GLY A 133 19.85 -1.31 12.59
N MET A 134 19.62 -2.28 13.47
CA MET A 134 20.39 -2.47 14.70
C MET A 134 21.91 -2.54 14.43
N ALA A 135 22.33 -3.26 13.38
CA ALA A 135 23.73 -3.32 12.96
C ALA A 135 24.28 -1.96 12.53
N PHE A 136 23.53 -1.19 11.74
CA PHE A 136 23.92 0.17 11.33
C PHE A 136 24.20 1.09 12.53
N PHE A 137 23.39 1.04 13.60
CA PHE A 137 23.60 1.89 14.78
C PHE A 137 24.83 1.50 15.60
N VAL A 138 25.20 0.22 15.64
CA VAL A 138 26.48 -0.24 16.23
C VAL A 138 27.67 0.16 15.34
N LEU A 139 27.52 0.02 14.02
CA LEU A 139 28.57 0.30 13.03
C LEU A 139 28.85 1.80 12.87
N LYS A 140 27.84 2.69 12.90
CA LYS A 140 28.00 4.13 12.67
C LYS A 140 29.01 4.80 13.63
N LYS A 141 29.18 4.24 14.84
CA LYS A 141 30.15 4.73 15.85
C LYS A 141 31.56 4.17 15.69
N ARG A 142 31.76 3.14 14.86
CA ARG A 142 32.98 2.32 14.79
C ARG A 142 33.59 2.24 13.39
N CYS A 143 32.80 2.43 12.34
CA CYS A 143 33.20 2.37 10.94
C CYS A 143 33.04 3.76 10.29
N THR A 144 34.08 4.58 10.39
CA THR A 144 34.13 5.96 9.84
C THR A 144 34.69 6.04 8.42
N GLY A 145 35.28 4.95 7.91
CA GLY A 145 35.79 4.88 6.53
C GLY A 145 34.69 4.95 5.47
N GLN A 146 35.01 5.57 4.33
CA GLN A 146 34.20 5.48 3.13
C GLN A 146 34.44 4.15 2.42
N GLY A 147 33.40 3.54 1.86
CA GLY A 147 33.55 2.34 1.04
C GLY A 147 34.13 2.65 -0.33
N ASN A 148 34.95 1.74 -0.84
CA ASN A 148 35.63 1.82 -2.14
C ASN A 148 35.06 0.84 -3.17
N LEU A 149 34.16 -0.06 -2.78
CA LEU A 149 33.66 -1.14 -3.62
C LEU A 149 32.71 -0.64 -4.72
N THR A 150 32.85 -1.22 -5.91
CA THR A 150 31.92 -1.08 -7.04
C THR A 150 30.75 -2.07 -6.94
N ILE A 151 29.68 -1.84 -7.70
CA ILE A 151 28.56 -2.79 -7.80
C ILE A 151 29.05 -4.15 -8.34
N LYS A 152 30.04 -4.18 -9.23
CA LYS A 152 30.62 -5.43 -9.74
C LYS A 152 31.32 -6.21 -8.62
N GLU A 153 32.24 -5.59 -7.90
CA GLU A 153 33.02 -6.28 -6.84
C GLU A 153 32.10 -6.83 -5.74
N VAL A 154 31.09 -6.07 -5.33
CA VAL A 154 30.07 -6.57 -4.39
C VAL A 154 29.36 -7.81 -4.91
N ASN A 155 29.05 -7.88 -6.22
CA ASN A 155 28.50 -9.09 -6.81
C ASN A 155 29.51 -10.24 -6.83
N ASP A 156 30.76 -10.00 -7.23
CA ASP A 156 31.82 -11.01 -7.27
C ASP A 156 32.04 -11.65 -5.88
N PHE A 157 32.07 -10.84 -4.81
CA PHE A 157 32.18 -11.34 -3.44
C PHE A 157 30.95 -12.11 -2.96
N LEU A 158 29.74 -11.67 -3.32
CA LEU A 158 28.51 -12.41 -3.01
C LEU A 158 28.42 -13.73 -3.77
N ASP A 159 28.92 -13.78 -5.01
CA ASP A 159 29.03 -14.99 -5.82
C ASP A 159 30.04 -15.96 -5.18
N SER A 160 31.21 -15.48 -4.73
CA SER A 160 32.17 -16.24 -3.92
C SER A 160 31.55 -16.79 -2.63
N VAL A 161 30.78 -15.99 -1.87
CA VAL A 161 30.07 -16.44 -0.67
C VAL A 161 29.09 -17.58 -0.99
N ALA A 162 28.32 -17.47 -2.07
CA ALA A 162 27.37 -18.50 -2.48
C ALA A 162 28.07 -19.81 -2.90
N ILE A 163 29.13 -19.72 -3.71
CA ILE A 163 29.92 -20.87 -4.18
C ILE A 163 30.61 -21.58 -3.01
N ASN A 164 31.23 -20.82 -2.10
CA ASN A 164 31.91 -21.39 -0.93
C ASN A 164 30.93 -22.02 0.07
N ASN A 165 29.72 -21.45 0.25
CA ASN A 165 28.68 -22.08 1.06
C ASN A 165 28.17 -23.39 0.43
N ALA A 166 27.92 -23.41 -0.89
CA ALA A 166 27.55 -24.64 -1.61
C ALA A 166 28.64 -25.72 -1.48
N SER A 167 29.91 -25.30 -1.55
CA SER A 167 31.10 -26.14 -1.33
C SER A 167 31.37 -26.50 0.14
N LYS A 168 30.50 -26.08 1.08
CA LYS A 168 30.63 -26.26 2.55
C LYS A 168 31.89 -25.64 3.18
N LYS A 169 32.61 -24.76 2.48
CA LYS A 169 33.86 -24.08 2.91
C LYS A 169 33.57 -22.86 3.79
N LYS A 170 33.16 -23.10 5.04
CA LYS A 170 32.72 -22.06 5.99
C LYS A 170 33.77 -20.96 6.25
N ASP A 171 35.05 -21.30 6.26
CA ASP A 171 36.11 -20.33 6.54
C ASP A 171 36.31 -19.34 5.37
N LEU A 172 36.19 -19.81 4.12
CA LEU A 172 36.23 -18.93 2.94
C LEU A 172 34.98 -18.03 2.86
N VAL A 173 33.81 -18.53 3.29
CA VAL A 173 32.61 -17.71 3.48
C VAL A 173 32.88 -16.60 4.51
N ARG A 174 33.48 -16.95 5.65
CA ARG A 174 33.84 -15.98 6.70
C ARG A 174 34.84 -14.94 6.19
N GLN A 175 35.88 -15.35 5.45
CA GLN A 175 36.88 -14.44 4.87
C GLN A 175 36.27 -13.50 3.82
N SER A 176 35.41 -14.01 2.94
CA SER A 176 34.75 -13.18 1.91
C SER A 176 33.81 -12.13 2.54
N LEU A 177 33.07 -12.51 3.59
CA LEU A 177 32.25 -11.58 4.36
C LEU A 177 33.08 -10.57 5.16
N LEU A 178 34.21 -11.00 5.74
CA LEU A 178 35.15 -10.11 6.44
C LEU A 178 35.67 -9.04 5.48
N HIS A 179 36.07 -9.42 4.26
CA HIS A 179 36.52 -8.47 3.25
C HIS A 179 35.44 -7.45 2.92
N LEU A 180 34.22 -7.89 2.58
CA LEU A 180 33.07 -7.01 2.34
C LEU A 180 32.79 -6.05 3.51
N ILE A 181 32.86 -6.53 4.76
CA ILE A 181 32.65 -5.70 5.96
C ILE A 181 33.75 -4.66 6.12
N THR A 182 35.02 -5.03 5.91
CA THR A 182 36.16 -4.10 6.10
C THR A 182 36.29 -3.04 5.00
N GLN A 183 35.79 -3.30 3.79
CA GLN A 183 35.86 -2.39 2.64
C GLN A 183 34.57 -1.56 2.43
N SER A 184 33.57 -1.67 3.32
CA SER A 184 32.28 -0.99 3.18
C SER A 184 32.00 -0.03 4.34
N SER A 185 31.44 1.15 4.06
CA SER A 185 30.93 2.05 5.09
C SER A 185 29.76 1.43 5.88
N ALA A 186 29.43 1.99 7.06
CA ALA A 186 28.30 1.53 7.85
C ALA A 186 26.97 1.51 7.06
N LEU A 187 26.73 2.49 6.18
CA LEU A 187 25.53 2.57 5.34
C LEU A 187 25.50 1.46 4.28
N GLU A 188 26.63 1.19 3.64
CA GLU A 188 26.74 0.11 2.65
C GLU A 188 26.50 -1.25 3.31
N GLN A 189 27.07 -1.46 4.50
CA GLN A 189 26.88 -2.68 5.28
C GLN A 189 25.40 -2.91 5.68
N LYS A 190 24.66 -1.86 6.06
CA LYS A 190 23.20 -1.92 6.28
C LYS A 190 22.48 -2.53 5.06
N TRP A 191 22.88 -2.14 3.86
CA TRP A 191 22.27 -2.62 2.61
C TRP A 191 22.79 -4.00 2.19
N LEU A 192 24.08 -4.31 2.36
CA LEU A 192 24.64 -5.66 2.17
C LEU A 192 23.92 -6.70 3.05
N ILE A 193 23.70 -6.40 4.33
CA ILE A 193 22.94 -7.26 5.24
C ILE A 193 21.54 -7.55 4.67
N ARG A 194 20.84 -6.52 4.17
CA ARG A 194 19.50 -6.67 3.57
C ARG A 194 19.52 -7.48 2.26
N MET A 195 20.55 -7.32 1.44
CA MET A 195 20.76 -8.09 0.20
C MET A 195 21.04 -9.57 0.51
N ILE A 196 21.91 -9.86 1.49
CA ILE A 196 22.24 -11.21 1.97
C ILE A 196 21.02 -11.90 2.59
N LEU A 197 20.26 -11.20 3.43
CA LEU A 197 19.02 -11.71 4.04
C LEU A 197 17.83 -11.74 3.07
N LYS A 198 17.97 -11.13 1.88
CA LYS A 198 16.97 -10.98 0.81
C LYS A 198 15.69 -10.24 1.27
N ASP A 199 15.83 -9.26 2.17
CA ASP A 199 14.76 -8.42 2.72
C ASP A 199 15.14 -6.93 2.72
N MET A 200 14.82 -6.23 1.62
CA MET A 200 15.27 -4.86 1.35
C MET A 200 14.52 -3.76 2.12
N LYS A 201 13.31 -4.03 2.65
CA LYS A 201 12.49 -3.06 3.43
C LYS A 201 12.28 -1.66 2.79
N ILE A 202 12.44 -1.50 1.48
CA ILE A 202 12.19 -0.23 0.75
C ILE A 202 10.70 0.16 0.64
N SER A 203 9.80 -0.77 0.96
CA SER A 203 8.33 -0.63 0.87
C SER A 203 7.79 -0.38 -0.55
N ILE A 204 8.54 -0.79 -1.57
CA ILE A 204 8.08 -1.03 -2.95
C ILE A 204 7.90 -2.56 -3.13
N SER A 205 6.93 -3.00 -3.94
CA SER A 205 6.79 -4.41 -4.32
C SER A 205 7.83 -4.81 -5.38
N LYS A 206 8.24 -6.07 -5.44
CA LYS A 206 9.29 -6.51 -6.39
C LYS A 206 8.80 -6.41 -7.85
N GLU A 207 7.50 -6.59 -8.02
CA GLU A 207 6.77 -6.46 -9.28
C GLU A 207 6.72 -5.00 -9.72
N THR A 208 6.57 -4.06 -8.77
CA THR A 208 6.68 -2.61 -9.05
C THR A 208 8.10 -2.24 -9.48
N VAL A 209 9.15 -2.86 -8.91
CA VAL A 209 10.53 -2.64 -9.37
C VAL A 209 10.71 -3.09 -10.83
N LEU A 210 10.13 -4.22 -11.22
CA LEU A 210 10.12 -4.64 -12.62
C LEU A 210 9.32 -3.67 -13.51
N GLN A 211 8.14 -3.22 -13.08
CA GLN A 211 7.31 -2.25 -13.83
C GLN A 211 8.00 -0.89 -14.01
N VAL A 212 8.83 -0.45 -13.06
CA VAL A 212 9.65 0.77 -13.17
C VAL A 212 10.85 0.57 -14.11
N PHE A 213 11.34 -0.67 -14.27
CA PHE A 213 12.36 -1.01 -15.25
C PHE A 213 11.79 -1.06 -16.67
N HIS A 214 10.71 -1.80 -16.88
CA HIS A 214 10.00 -1.88 -18.17
C HIS A 214 8.55 -2.35 -17.94
N PRO A 215 7.54 -1.84 -18.67
CA PRO A 215 6.15 -2.32 -18.57
C PRO A 215 6.03 -3.86 -18.63
N ASP A 216 6.64 -4.46 -19.65
CA ASP A 216 6.61 -5.90 -19.93
C ASP A 216 7.49 -6.75 -18.99
N ALA A 217 8.40 -6.15 -18.20
CA ALA A 217 9.37 -6.93 -17.42
C ALA A 217 8.74 -7.83 -16.36
N ALA A 218 7.60 -7.43 -15.81
CA ALA A 218 6.84 -8.28 -14.90
C ALA A 218 6.25 -9.51 -15.60
N GLU A 219 5.79 -9.38 -16.85
CA GLU A 219 5.23 -10.50 -17.61
C GLU A 219 6.33 -11.43 -18.13
N LEU A 220 7.41 -10.87 -18.69
CA LEU A 220 8.57 -11.61 -19.14
C LEU A 220 9.20 -12.42 -18.01
N TYR A 221 9.41 -11.80 -16.84
CA TYR A 221 9.91 -12.51 -15.66
C TYR A 221 8.95 -13.63 -15.19
N ASN A 222 7.64 -13.49 -15.39
CA ASN A 222 6.68 -14.52 -15.00
C ASN A 222 6.72 -15.77 -15.90
N VAL A 223 7.24 -15.68 -17.14
CA VAL A 223 7.37 -16.83 -18.06
C VAL A 223 8.76 -17.47 -18.06
N ASN A 224 9.79 -16.81 -17.54
CA ASN A 224 11.18 -17.34 -17.54
C ASN A 224 11.88 -17.36 -16.16
N THR A 225 11.39 -16.60 -15.18
CA THR A 225 11.99 -16.37 -13.85
C THR A 225 13.49 -16.01 -13.88
N ASP A 226 13.91 -15.27 -14.90
CA ASP A 226 15.31 -14.98 -15.20
C ASP A 226 15.53 -13.47 -15.32
N LEU A 227 16.14 -12.87 -14.29
CA LEU A 227 16.47 -11.44 -14.28
C LEU A 227 17.48 -11.05 -15.37
N ASN A 228 18.35 -11.97 -15.78
CA ASN A 228 19.38 -11.72 -16.78
C ASN A 228 18.71 -11.55 -18.15
N LYS A 229 17.86 -12.51 -18.54
CA LYS A 229 17.03 -12.39 -19.76
C LYS A 229 16.16 -11.14 -19.75
N VAL A 230 15.52 -10.80 -18.63
CA VAL A 230 14.69 -9.60 -18.50
C VAL A 230 15.51 -8.33 -18.72
N CYS A 231 16.65 -8.18 -18.07
CA CYS A 231 17.51 -7.00 -18.23
C CYS A 231 18.19 -6.91 -19.61
N GLN A 232 18.39 -8.04 -20.32
CA GLN A 232 18.95 -8.06 -21.67
C GLN A 232 17.90 -7.74 -22.74
N GLN A 233 16.73 -8.39 -22.70
CA GLN A 233 15.70 -8.26 -23.76
C GLN A 233 14.92 -6.95 -23.67
N LEU A 234 14.76 -6.41 -22.46
CA LEU A 234 14.03 -5.17 -22.19
C LEU A 234 14.99 -4.04 -21.75
N HIS A 235 16.20 -4.01 -22.32
CA HIS A 235 17.19 -2.98 -22.01
C HIS A 235 16.75 -1.58 -22.49
N ASP A 236 16.09 -1.53 -23.64
CA ASP A 236 15.48 -0.31 -24.18
C ASP A 236 14.04 -0.15 -23.65
N PRO A 237 13.72 0.90 -22.87
CA PRO A 237 12.39 1.12 -22.32
C PRO A 237 11.32 1.50 -23.36
N SER A 238 11.70 1.74 -24.62
CA SER A 238 10.79 2.04 -25.72
C SER A 238 10.38 0.80 -26.54
N VAL A 239 11.05 -0.35 -26.35
CA VAL A 239 10.85 -1.56 -27.17
C VAL A 239 10.02 -2.60 -26.40
N SER A 240 8.71 -2.62 -26.69
CA SER A 240 7.80 -3.64 -26.15
C SER A 240 7.90 -4.97 -26.90
N LEU A 241 7.70 -6.08 -26.17
CA LEU A 241 7.73 -7.43 -26.74
C LEU A 241 6.37 -7.82 -27.32
N SER A 242 6.34 -8.14 -28.61
CA SER A 242 5.11 -8.49 -29.34
C SER A 242 4.41 -9.76 -28.82
N GLU A 243 5.18 -10.75 -28.35
CA GLU A 243 4.62 -11.94 -27.67
C GLU A 243 5.52 -12.42 -26.53
N VAL A 244 5.03 -12.27 -25.29
CA VAL A 244 5.62 -12.94 -24.12
C VAL A 244 4.94 -14.31 -23.92
N SER A 245 5.72 -15.39 -23.81
CA SER A 245 5.17 -16.74 -23.67
C SER A 245 6.08 -17.71 -22.91
N ILE A 246 5.48 -18.78 -22.37
CA ILE A 246 6.20 -19.88 -21.73
C ILE A 246 7.03 -20.61 -22.79
N SER A 247 8.33 -20.78 -22.52
CA SER A 247 9.28 -21.44 -23.41
C SER A 247 9.88 -22.70 -22.78
N LEU A 248 10.37 -23.61 -23.63
CA LEU A 248 10.98 -24.86 -23.18
C LEU A 248 12.24 -24.58 -22.36
N PHE A 249 12.48 -25.41 -21.33
CA PHE A 249 13.53 -25.27 -20.33
C PHE A 249 13.65 -23.91 -19.60
N SER A 250 12.69 -23.00 -19.74
CA SER A 250 12.60 -21.75 -18.95
C SER A 250 11.51 -21.88 -17.89
N ALA A 251 11.86 -21.58 -16.63
CA ALA A 251 10.97 -21.80 -15.49
C ALA A 251 9.95 -20.67 -15.34
N PHE A 252 8.66 -20.96 -15.50
CA PHE A 252 7.60 -19.96 -15.32
C PHE A 252 7.07 -19.95 -13.88
N LYS A 253 6.24 -18.95 -13.56
CA LYS A 253 5.48 -18.86 -12.31
C LYS A 253 4.17 -19.63 -12.45
N PRO A 254 3.92 -20.71 -11.68
CA PRO A 254 2.66 -21.44 -11.83
C PRO A 254 1.44 -20.58 -11.51
N MET A 255 0.36 -20.78 -12.26
CA MET A 255 -0.94 -20.16 -12.01
C MET A 255 -1.48 -20.55 -10.63
N LEU A 256 -2.15 -19.61 -9.95
CA LEU A 256 -2.52 -19.74 -8.54
C LEU A 256 -4.04 -19.72 -8.34
N ALA A 257 -4.53 -20.53 -7.41
CA ALA A 257 -5.93 -20.51 -7.02
C ALA A 257 -6.26 -19.40 -5.99
N ALA A 258 -7.39 -18.71 -6.18
CA ALA A 258 -8.01 -17.90 -5.12
C ALA A 258 -8.84 -18.77 -4.17
N VAL A 259 -9.17 -18.25 -2.98
CA VAL A 259 -10.12 -18.92 -2.07
C VAL A 259 -11.52 -18.69 -2.62
N ALA A 260 -12.28 -19.77 -2.85
CA ALA A 260 -13.66 -19.67 -3.32
C ALA A 260 -14.62 -19.30 -2.18
N ASN A 261 -15.76 -18.69 -2.53
CA ASN A 261 -16.92 -18.62 -1.64
C ASN A 261 -17.95 -19.64 -2.14
N ILE A 262 -18.12 -20.75 -1.40
CA ILE A 262 -18.97 -21.88 -1.81
C ILE A 262 -20.38 -21.42 -2.21
N ARG A 263 -21.01 -20.49 -1.46
CA ARG A 263 -22.38 -20.02 -1.77
C ARG A 263 -22.50 -19.22 -3.06
N ASN A 264 -21.40 -18.67 -3.53
CA ASN A 264 -21.37 -17.87 -4.75
C ASN A 264 -20.60 -18.61 -5.87
N ILE A 265 -20.33 -19.91 -5.73
CA ILE A 265 -19.42 -20.64 -6.62
C ILE A 265 -19.90 -20.63 -8.07
N GLU A 266 -21.20 -20.80 -8.29
CA GLU A 266 -21.87 -20.71 -9.60
C GLU A 266 -21.62 -19.33 -10.24
N LYS A 267 -21.88 -18.24 -9.50
CA LYS A 267 -21.60 -16.86 -9.95
C LYS A 267 -20.10 -16.61 -10.17
N GLN A 268 -19.22 -17.18 -9.36
CA GLN A 268 -17.77 -17.10 -9.52
C GLN A 268 -17.26 -17.89 -10.75
N MET A 269 -18.06 -18.84 -11.25
CA MET A 269 -17.81 -19.62 -12.47
C MET A 269 -18.70 -19.17 -13.65
N GLY A 270 -19.21 -17.93 -13.61
CA GLY A 270 -20.00 -17.35 -14.71
C GLY A 270 -21.32 -18.07 -14.99
N ASN A 271 -21.92 -18.72 -13.99
CA ASN A 271 -23.13 -19.54 -14.08
C ASN A 271 -23.08 -20.63 -15.19
N SER A 272 -21.86 -21.07 -15.53
CA SER A 272 -21.60 -22.09 -16.56
C SER A 272 -21.08 -23.38 -15.92
N PRO A 273 -21.12 -24.54 -16.60
CA PRO A 273 -20.51 -25.78 -16.09
C PRO A 273 -19.01 -25.59 -15.82
N PHE A 274 -18.52 -26.18 -14.73
CA PHE A 274 -17.12 -26.06 -14.31
C PHE A 274 -16.52 -27.37 -13.84
N PHE A 275 -15.18 -27.45 -13.80
CA PHE A 275 -14.47 -28.66 -13.38
C PHE A 275 -14.15 -28.62 -11.88
N ILE A 276 -14.37 -29.75 -11.20
CA ILE A 276 -13.79 -30.05 -9.90
C ILE A 276 -12.64 -31.05 -10.09
N GLU A 277 -11.54 -30.82 -9.38
CA GLU A 277 -10.42 -31.76 -9.21
C GLU A 277 -10.08 -31.87 -7.71
N THR A 278 -9.60 -33.03 -7.25
CA THR A 278 -8.99 -33.18 -5.92
C THR A 278 -7.87 -32.16 -5.71
N LYS A 279 -7.83 -31.50 -4.55
CA LYS A 279 -6.66 -30.73 -4.14
C LYS A 279 -5.62 -31.64 -3.50
N LEU A 280 -4.61 -32.01 -4.29
CA LEU A 280 -3.43 -32.74 -3.85
C LEU A 280 -2.55 -31.92 -2.88
N ASP A 281 -2.11 -32.55 -1.79
CA ASP A 281 -1.23 -31.99 -0.73
C ASP A 281 0.23 -32.42 -0.92
N GLY A 282 0.84 -31.92 -1.99
CA GLY A 282 2.18 -32.29 -2.42
C GLY A 282 3.12 -31.10 -2.54
N GLU A 283 3.98 -31.14 -3.56
CA GLU A 283 4.80 -30.01 -3.98
C GLU A 283 4.69 -29.68 -5.46
N ARG A 284 4.17 -28.50 -5.77
CA ARG A 284 4.12 -27.98 -7.14
C ARG A 284 5.50 -27.99 -7.83
N ILE A 285 5.59 -28.78 -8.91
CA ILE A 285 6.74 -28.87 -9.81
C ILE A 285 6.23 -28.64 -11.25
N GLN A 286 7.11 -28.12 -12.10
CA GLN A 286 7.00 -28.04 -13.55
C GLN A 286 8.01 -29.01 -14.14
N LEU A 287 7.61 -29.83 -15.11
CA LEU A 287 8.46 -30.77 -15.83
C LEU A 287 8.56 -30.34 -17.30
N HIS A 288 9.77 -30.13 -17.79
CA HIS A 288 10.08 -29.80 -19.18
C HIS A 288 10.84 -30.98 -19.78
N LYS A 289 10.40 -31.47 -20.95
CA LYS A 289 11.01 -32.58 -21.70
C LYS A 289 11.36 -32.10 -23.11
N ASP A 290 12.53 -32.48 -23.60
CA ASP A 290 12.87 -32.47 -25.02
C ASP A 290 13.70 -33.72 -25.36
N GLY A 291 13.12 -34.66 -26.10
CA GLY A 291 13.74 -35.98 -26.31
C GLY A 291 14.06 -36.65 -24.96
N ASP A 292 15.34 -36.89 -24.71
CA ASP A 292 15.87 -37.51 -23.50
C ASP A 292 16.29 -36.48 -22.43
N VAL A 293 16.19 -35.18 -22.71
CA VAL A 293 16.57 -34.11 -21.79
C VAL A 293 15.35 -33.69 -20.96
N TYR A 294 15.49 -33.76 -19.64
CA TYR A 294 14.46 -33.38 -18.69
C TYR A 294 14.93 -32.24 -17.77
N LYS A 295 14.03 -31.33 -17.40
CA LYS A 295 14.24 -30.36 -16.32
C LYS A 295 13.03 -30.23 -15.43
N TYR A 296 13.28 -30.03 -14.14
CA TYR A 296 12.26 -29.94 -13.11
C TYR A 296 12.37 -28.64 -12.32
N PHE A 297 11.33 -27.80 -12.34
CA PHE A 297 11.32 -26.52 -11.62
C PHE A 297 10.22 -26.47 -10.58
N SER A 298 10.58 -26.16 -9.34
CA SER A 298 9.59 -25.93 -8.27
C SER A 298 8.76 -24.68 -8.49
N ARG A 299 7.67 -24.53 -7.72
CA ARG A 299 6.83 -23.31 -7.67
C ARG A 299 7.59 -21.97 -7.67
N ASN A 300 8.74 -21.94 -7.01
CA ASN A 300 9.55 -20.72 -6.89
C ASN A 300 10.65 -20.63 -7.96
N ALA A 301 10.61 -21.47 -9.00
CA ALA A 301 11.62 -21.62 -10.04
C ALA A 301 13.02 -21.94 -9.51
N PHE A 302 13.12 -22.80 -8.48
CA PHE A 302 14.37 -23.50 -8.19
C PHE A 302 14.35 -24.84 -8.95
N GLU A 303 15.48 -25.16 -9.59
CA GLU A 303 15.68 -26.40 -10.34
C GLU A 303 15.94 -27.59 -9.38
N TYR A 304 15.30 -28.73 -9.68
CA TYR A 304 15.40 -30.01 -8.95
C TYR A 304 15.75 -31.17 -9.89
N THR A 305 16.26 -30.86 -11.09
CA THR A 305 16.64 -31.85 -12.13
C THR A 305 17.62 -32.90 -11.60
N GLN A 306 18.62 -32.51 -10.79
CA GLN A 306 19.56 -33.45 -10.16
C GLN A 306 18.92 -34.52 -9.28
N GLN A 307 17.70 -34.28 -8.77
CA GLN A 307 17.00 -35.22 -7.91
C GLN A 307 16.04 -36.11 -8.71
N PHE A 308 15.25 -35.52 -9.61
CA PHE A 308 14.22 -36.24 -10.37
C PHE A 308 14.76 -36.88 -11.65
N GLY A 309 15.92 -36.45 -12.14
CA GLY A 309 16.64 -36.94 -13.31
C GLY A 309 16.74 -35.89 -14.42
N GLY A 310 17.93 -35.71 -14.99
CA GLY A 310 18.13 -34.95 -16.23
C GLY A 310 18.00 -35.81 -17.49
N SER A 311 18.08 -37.14 -17.35
CA SER A 311 17.99 -38.11 -18.44
C SER A 311 17.25 -39.41 -18.01
N PRO A 312 16.91 -40.32 -18.94
CA PRO A 312 16.26 -41.60 -18.64
C PRO A 312 17.10 -42.57 -17.79
N LEU A 313 18.37 -42.24 -17.51
CA LEU A 313 19.33 -43.11 -16.83
C LEU A 313 19.57 -42.72 -15.36
N GLU A 314 19.03 -41.60 -14.88
CA GLU A 314 19.33 -41.05 -13.55
C GLU A 314 18.10 -40.44 -12.84
N GLY A 315 18.19 -40.33 -11.51
CA GLY A 315 17.20 -39.64 -10.69
C GLY A 315 15.98 -40.49 -10.28
N SER A 316 15.19 -39.98 -9.34
CA SER A 316 14.13 -40.74 -8.67
C SER A 316 12.85 -40.93 -9.51
N LEU A 317 12.71 -40.21 -10.63
CA LEU A 317 11.47 -40.20 -11.42
C LEU A 317 11.68 -40.50 -12.91
N THR A 318 12.57 -39.76 -13.57
CA THR A 318 12.74 -39.77 -15.04
C THR A 318 12.88 -41.17 -15.64
N PRO A 319 13.69 -42.10 -15.07
CA PRO A 319 13.86 -43.45 -15.62
C PRO A 319 12.55 -44.25 -15.67
N TYR A 320 11.62 -43.94 -14.76
CA TYR A 320 10.36 -44.65 -14.61
C TYR A 320 9.19 -44.01 -15.37
N ILE A 321 9.36 -42.80 -15.92
CA ILE A 321 8.33 -42.12 -16.72
C ILE A 321 8.75 -41.89 -18.18
N HIS A 322 10.02 -42.05 -18.53
CA HIS A 322 10.49 -41.82 -19.89
C HIS A 322 9.70 -42.63 -20.94
N ASN A 323 9.54 -43.93 -20.71
CA ASN A 323 8.84 -44.85 -21.62
C ASN A 323 7.30 -44.73 -21.60
N VAL A 324 6.71 -43.85 -20.78
CA VAL A 324 5.24 -43.69 -20.72
C VAL A 324 4.70 -42.63 -21.69
N PHE A 325 5.57 -41.75 -22.18
CA PHE A 325 5.24 -40.76 -23.19
C PHE A 325 4.96 -41.44 -24.53
N LYS A 326 3.96 -40.95 -25.29
CA LYS A 326 3.68 -41.52 -26.61
C LYS A 326 4.81 -41.17 -27.59
N SER A 327 5.08 -42.06 -28.54
CA SER A 327 6.20 -41.94 -29.49
C SER A 327 6.19 -40.65 -30.32
N ASN A 328 5.03 -40.01 -30.51
CA ASN A 328 4.89 -38.73 -31.20
C ASN A 328 5.19 -37.50 -30.31
N ILE A 329 5.53 -37.67 -29.04
CA ILE A 329 5.81 -36.58 -28.09
C ILE A 329 7.32 -36.42 -27.88
N VAL A 330 7.93 -35.63 -28.76
CA VAL A 330 9.35 -35.24 -28.64
C VAL A 330 9.54 -34.31 -27.44
N ASN A 331 8.84 -33.17 -27.45
CA ASN A 331 8.88 -32.17 -26.38
C ASN A 331 7.51 -32.00 -25.69
N CYS A 332 7.55 -31.61 -24.41
CA CYS A 332 6.38 -31.15 -23.67
C CYS A 332 6.77 -30.32 -22.44
N ILE A 333 5.90 -29.40 -22.06
CA ILE A 333 5.96 -28.70 -20.76
C ILE A 333 4.76 -29.13 -19.94
N LEU A 334 5.00 -29.42 -18.67
CA LEU A 334 4.02 -30.01 -17.79
C LEU A 334 4.01 -29.31 -16.40
N ASP A 335 2.85 -28.99 -15.81
CA ASP A 335 2.67 -28.37 -14.49
C ASP A 335 1.70 -29.19 -13.60
N GLY A 336 2.03 -29.40 -12.33
CA GLY A 336 1.37 -30.40 -11.48
C GLY A 336 2.04 -30.57 -10.11
N GLU A 337 1.68 -31.63 -9.39
CA GLU A 337 2.02 -31.78 -7.97
C GLU A 337 2.85 -33.04 -7.72
N MET A 338 4.02 -32.86 -7.09
CA MET A 338 4.80 -33.95 -6.54
C MET A 338 4.07 -34.58 -5.35
N MET A 339 3.64 -35.83 -5.48
CA MET A 339 2.97 -36.60 -4.42
C MET A 339 3.82 -37.76 -3.92
N ALA A 340 3.89 -37.94 -2.61
CA ALA A 340 4.42 -39.18 -2.08
C ALA A 340 3.40 -40.30 -2.23
N TYR A 341 3.78 -41.47 -2.75
CA TYR A 341 2.89 -42.62 -2.98
C TYR A 341 3.47 -43.90 -2.35
N ASN A 342 2.77 -44.54 -1.45
CA ASN A 342 3.18 -45.81 -0.82
C ASN A 342 2.49 -46.98 -1.55
N PRO A 343 3.21 -47.85 -2.30
CA PRO A 343 2.66 -49.03 -2.95
C PRO A 343 2.11 -50.08 -1.98
N THR A 344 2.77 -50.30 -0.83
CA THR A 344 2.35 -51.28 0.17
C THR A 344 0.96 -50.94 0.73
N ALA A 345 0.70 -49.66 0.97
CA ALA A 345 -0.58 -49.14 1.45
C ALA A 345 -1.48 -48.59 0.33
N ASP A 346 -1.09 -48.74 -0.94
CA ASP A 346 -1.76 -48.25 -2.15
C ASP A 346 -2.27 -46.78 -2.10
N THR A 347 -1.57 -45.90 -1.37
CA THR A 347 -2.09 -44.58 -0.99
C THR A 347 -1.07 -43.45 -1.11
N PHE A 348 -1.57 -42.24 -1.38
CA PHE A 348 -0.73 -41.05 -1.33
C PHE A 348 -0.47 -40.62 0.12
N MET A 349 0.81 -40.49 0.48
CA MET A 349 1.20 -39.96 1.78
C MET A 349 1.19 -38.44 1.77
N GLN A 350 0.73 -37.85 2.87
CA GLN A 350 0.57 -36.41 3.01
C GLN A 350 1.87 -35.75 3.45
N LYS A 351 2.10 -34.52 2.98
CA LYS A 351 3.32 -33.74 3.22
C LYS A 351 3.63 -33.43 4.70
N GLY A 352 2.66 -33.58 5.60
CA GLY A 352 2.86 -33.47 7.05
C GLY A 352 3.62 -34.65 7.69
N SER A 353 3.89 -35.71 6.93
CA SER A 353 4.59 -36.92 7.37
C SER A 353 6.12 -36.74 7.43
N LYS A 354 6.84 -37.72 8.00
CA LYS A 354 8.31 -37.66 8.22
C LYS A 354 9.19 -37.82 6.95
N PHE A 355 8.75 -37.38 5.78
CA PHE A 355 9.57 -37.37 4.56
C PHE A 355 9.55 -36.00 3.88
N ASP A 356 10.64 -35.68 3.19
CA ASP A 356 10.75 -34.50 2.34
C ASP A 356 10.87 -35.00 0.90
N ILE A 357 9.84 -34.76 0.08
CA ILE A 357 9.80 -35.26 -1.31
C ILE A 357 11.02 -34.75 -2.11
N LYS A 358 11.64 -33.64 -1.69
CA LYS A 358 12.86 -33.07 -2.28
C LYS A 358 14.18 -33.66 -1.79
N LYS A 359 14.16 -34.68 -0.93
CA LYS A 359 15.34 -35.37 -0.40
C LYS A 359 15.24 -36.89 -0.50
N LEU A 360 14.20 -37.37 -1.14
CA LEU A 360 14.04 -38.77 -1.49
C LEU A 360 15.07 -39.15 -2.56
N MET A 361 15.96 -40.06 -2.21
CA MET A 361 16.89 -40.76 -3.11
C MET A 361 16.88 -42.26 -2.77
N ASP A 362 16.99 -43.05 -3.84
CA ASP A 362 17.24 -44.50 -3.95
C ASP A 362 16.30 -45.51 -3.24
N ASP A 363 15.82 -45.28 -2.02
CA ASP A 363 15.06 -46.30 -1.23
C ASP A 363 13.59 -45.95 -0.92
N SER A 364 12.98 -44.99 -1.65
CA SER A 364 11.62 -44.52 -1.33
C SER A 364 10.62 -44.69 -2.48
N GLU A 365 9.49 -45.34 -2.17
CA GLU A 365 8.54 -45.85 -3.15
C GLU A 365 7.63 -44.78 -3.86
N LEU A 366 7.96 -43.49 -3.82
CA LEU A 366 7.06 -42.32 -3.89
C LEU A 366 7.29 -41.44 -5.18
N GLN A 367 6.30 -41.08 -6.05
CA GLN A 367 6.56 -41.05 -7.54
C GLN A 367 6.16 -39.83 -8.49
N THR A 368 4.89 -39.37 -8.72
CA THR A 368 4.44 -37.98 -9.25
C THR A 368 4.10 -37.56 -10.75
N CYS A 369 3.29 -36.46 -11.00
CA CYS A 369 2.73 -36.06 -12.34
C CYS A 369 2.39 -34.54 -12.66
N PHE A 370 2.23 -34.16 -13.97
CA PHE A 370 2.25 -32.78 -14.56
C PHE A 370 1.46 -32.52 -15.93
N LYS A 371 1.06 -31.26 -16.33
CA LYS A 371 0.77 -30.73 -17.73
C LYS A 371 0.68 -29.17 -18.01
N PHE A 372 1.14 -28.59 -19.17
CA PHE A 372 0.68 -27.25 -19.69
C PHE A 372 0.76 -26.91 -21.24
N GLY A 373 -0.02 -25.90 -21.75
CA GLY A 373 0.06 -25.22 -23.10
C GLY A 373 -1.02 -24.11 -23.33
N LYS A 374 -0.83 -23.04 -24.15
CA LYS A 374 -1.63 -21.75 -24.19
C LYS A 374 -3.18 -21.82 -24.31
N GLU A 375 -3.75 -22.93 -24.78
CA GLU A 375 -5.18 -23.18 -25.06
C GLU A 375 -6.16 -23.01 -23.86
N SER A 376 -7.49 -23.13 -24.06
CA SER A 376 -8.50 -23.19 -22.97
C SER A 376 -8.34 -24.42 -22.06
N LEU A 377 -8.78 -24.38 -20.79
CA LEU A 377 -8.60 -25.51 -19.87
C LEU A 377 -9.18 -26.82 -20.38
N LYS A 378 -10.35 -26.78 -21.02
CA LYS A 378 -10.97 -27.92 -21.67
C LYS A 378 -10.07 -28.51 -22.76
N LYS A 379 -9.65 -27.67 -23.72
CA LYS A 379 -8.80 -28.11 -24.84
C LYS A 379 -7.45 -28.63 -24.37
N ARG A 380 -6.86 -27.97 -23.37
CA ARG A 380 -5.67 -28.46 -22.67
C ARG A 380 -5.92 -29.85 -22.10
N TYR A 381 -7.01 -30.10 -21.39
CA TYR A 381 -7.25 -31.41 -20.77
C TYR A 381 -7.37 -32.54 -21.81
N GLU A 382 -8.04 -32.29 -22.94
CA GLU A 382 -8.09 -33.22 -24.08
C GLU A 382 -6.66 -33.59 -24.55
N VAL A 383 -5.80 -32.60 -24.77
CA VAL A 383 -4.40 -32.82 -25.19
C VAL A 383 -3.64 -33.67 -24.17
N LEU A 384 -3.81 -33.44 -22.86
CA LEU A 384 -3.11 -34.22 -21.80
C LEU A 384 -3.35 -35.72 -21.91
N GLN A 385 -4.60 -36.13 -22.19
CA GLN A 385 -4.95 -37.54 -22.34
C GLN A 385 -4.26 -38.20 -23.55
N THR A 386 -3.64 -37.40 -24.42
CA THR A 386 -2.83 -37.87 -25.56
C THR A 386 -1.31 -37.85 -25.33
N VAL A 387 -0.80 -37.22 -24.27
CA VAL A 387 0.65 -37.03 -24.06
C VAL A 387 1.36 -38.30 -23.56
N PHE A 388 0.80 -38.98 -22.56
CA PHE A 388 1.40 -40.16 -21.94
C PHE A 388 0.31 -41.14 -21.49
N THR A 389 0.70 -42.40 -21.28
CA THR A 389 -0.14 -43.43 -20.68
C THR A 389 0.04 -43.40 -19.16
N PRO A 390 -0.99 -43.15 -18.34
CA PRO A 390 -0.84 -43.11 -16.89
C PRO A 390 -0.35 -44.43 -16.30
N VAL A 391 0.60 -44.36 -15.36
CA VAL A 391 1.15 -45.54 -14.65
C VAL A 391 0.97 -45.38 -13.16
N LYS A 392 0.33 -46.36 -12.51
CA LYS A 392 -0.03 -46.30 -11.07
C LYS A 392 1.21 -46.07 -10.19
N GLY A 393 1.04 -45.25 -9.15
CA GLY A 393 2.13 -44.66 -8.38
C GLY A 393 2.83 -43.54 -9.16
N ARG A 394 3.39 -43.89 -10.32
CA ARG A 394 4.32 -43.09 -11.12
C ARG A 394 3.71 -41.77 -11.57
N ILE A 395 2.84 -41.75 -12.57
CA ILE A 395 2.44 -40.54 -13.28
C ILE A 395 0.96 -40.60 -13.69
N HIS A 396 0.07 -39.86 -13.01
CA HIS A 396 -1.38 -39.87 -13.27
C HIS A 396 -1.96 -38.50 -13.62
N VAL A 397 -2.80 -38.47 -14.65
CA VAL A 397 -3.70 -37.33 -14.87
C VAL A 397 -4.67 -37.22 -13.69
N VAL A 398 -4.73 -36.05 -13.05
CA VAL A 398 -5.70 -35.78 -11.98
C VAL A 398 -7.12 -35.92 -12.54
N HIS A 399 -7.95 -36.74 -11.89
CA HIS A 399 -9.34 -36.92 -12.28
C HIS A 399 -10.10 -35.59 -12.17
N LYS A 400 -10.92 -35.28 -13.16
CA LYS A 400 -11.81 -34.13 -13.16
C LYS A 400 -13.26 -34.58 -13.32
N THR A 401 -14.16 -33.92 -12.60
CA THR A 401 -15.60 -34.06 -12.75
C THR A 401 -16.15 -32.73 -13.26
N GLU A 402 -17.00 -32.75 -14.29
CA GLU A 402 -17.76 -31.56 -14.69
C GLU A 402 -19.02 -31.48 -13.84
N VAL A 403 -19.27 -30.30 -13.26
CA VAL A 403 -20.38 -30.02 -12.35
C VAL A 403 -21.05 -28.71 -12.72
N LYS A 404 -22.27 -28.47 -12.22
CA LYS A 404 -23.05 -27.26 -12.58
C LYS A 404 -23.58 -26.43 -11.42
N ASN A 405 -23.60 -26.97 -10.19
CA ASN A 405 -24.25 -26.33 -9.05
C ASN A 405 -23.47 -26.51 -7.74
N THR A 406 -23.88 -25.73 -6.75
CA THR A 406 -23.29 -25.68 -5.41
C THR A 406 -23.47 -26.99 -4.63
N LYS A 407 -24.54 -27.76 -4.89
CA LYS A 407 -24.78 -29.06 -4.24
C LYS A 407 -23.69 -30.08 -4.61
N GLU A 408 -23.34 -30.15 -5.89
CA GLU A 408 -22.25 -31.01 -6.38
C GLU A 408 -20.89 -30.60 -5.80
N VAL A 409 -20.65 -29.29 -5.63
CA VAL A 409 -19.45 -28.75 -4.96
C VAL A 409 -19.37 -29.17 -3.49
N ILE A 410 -20.48 -29.11 -2.76
CA ILE A 410 -20.56 -29.52 -1.35
C ILE A 410 -20.33 -31.03 -1.22
N ASN A 411 -20.97 -31.84 -2.07
CA ASN A 411 -20.76 -33.29 -2.10
C ASN A 411 -19.29 -33.64 -2.38
N ALA A 412 -18.66 -32.99 -3.36
CA ALA A 412 -17.24 -33.20 -3.65
C ALA A 412 -16.33 -32.78 -2.49
N LEU A 413 -16.67 -31.72 -1.75
CA LEU A 413 -15.92 -31.31 -0.55
C LEU A 413 -16.07 -32.33 0.59
N ASN A 414 -17.28 -32.86 0.83
CA ASN A 414 -17.51 -33.88 1.84
C ASN A 414 -16.76 -35.18 1.50
N ASN A 415 -16.82 -35.63 0.24
CA ASN A 415 -16.05 -36.78 -0.24
C ASN A 415 -14.53 -36.59 -0.06
N ALA A 416 -14.01 -35.37 -0.27
CA ALA A 416 -12.61 -35.03 -0.02
C ALA A 416 -12.26 -35.05 1.48
N ILE A 417 -13.17 -34.64 2.37
CA ILE A 417 -13.02 -34.73 3.84
C ILE A 417 -12.95 -36.19 4.29
N ASP A 418 -13.82 -37.04 3.77
CA ASP A 418 -13.89 -38.47 4.09
C ASP A 418 -12.64 -39.21 3.58
N SER A 419 -12.22 -38.89 2.36
CA SER A 419 -10.98 -39.38 1.73
C SER A 419 -9.70 -38.76 2.32
N ARG A 420 -9.82 -37.90 3.35
CA ARG A 420 -8.73 -37.22 4.08
C ARG A 420 -7.84 -36.32 3.21
N GLU A 421 -8.35 -35.83 2.09
CA GLU A 421 -7.65 -34.94 1.15
C GLU A 421 -7.49 -33.51 1.71
N GLU A 422 -6.80 -32.61 0.98
CA GLU A 422 -6.63 -31.21 1.41
C GLU A 422 -7.90 -30.35 1.20
N GLY A 423 -8.84 -30.84 0.39
CA GLY A 423 -9.98 -30.12 -0.16
C GLY A 423 -10.08 -30.29 -1.67
N ILE A 424 -10.74 -29.34 -2.34
CA ILE A 424 -11.01 -29.40 -3.79
C ILE A 424 -10.52 -28.15 -4.53
N MET A 425 -10.21 -28.33 -5.80
CA MET A 425 -9.93 -27.28 -6.78
C MET A 425 -11.17 -27.13 -7.67
N VAL A 426 -11.60 -25.89 -7.92
CA VAL A 426 -12.71 -25.58 -8.83
C VAL A 426 -12.16 -24.72 -9.97
N LYS A 427 -12.41 -25.10 -11.22
CA LYS A 427 -11.79 -24.47 -12.38
C LYS A 427 -12.76 -24.23 -13.52
N ASP A 428 -12.71 -23.02 -14.08
CA ASP A 428 -13.40 -22.64 -15.31
C ASP A 428 -12.80 -23.40 -16.52
N PRO A 429 -13.61 -24.18 -17.27
CA PRO A 429 -13.18 -24.90 -18.48
C PRO A 429 -12.66 -24.00 -19.60
N MET A 430 -13.10 -22.74 -19.66
CA MET A 430 -12.70 -21.77 -20.68
C MET A 430 -11.42 -21.00 -20.30
N SER A 431 -11.01 -21.04 -19.02
CA SER A 431 -9.84 -20.28 -18.53
C SER A 431 -8.54 -20.60 -19.27
N ILE A 432 -7.91 -19.57 -19.84
CA ILE A 432 -6.50 -19.61 -20.23
C ILE A 432 -5.61 -19.64 -18.98
N TYR A 433 -4.36 -20.06 -19.12
CA TYR A 433 -3.42 -20.08 -18.00
C TYR A 433 -2.63 -18.79 -17.94
N LYS A 434 -2.65 -18.15 -16.78
CA LYS A 434 -1.98 -16.86 -16.58
C LYS A 434 -0.91 -17.03 -15.50
N PRO A 435 0.39 -17.07 -15.85
CA PRO A 435 1.49 -17.21 -14.91
C PRO A 435 1.44 -16.20 -13.75
N ASP A 436 1.75 -16.66 -12.54
CA ASP A 436 1.64 -15.97 -11.24
C ASP A 436 0.26 -15.37 -10.86
N LYS A 437 -0.73 -15.32 -11.76
CA LYS A 437 -2.04 -14.74 -11.46
C LYS A 437 -2.83 -15.64 -10.51
N ARG A 438 -3.65 -15.01 -9.66
CA ARG A 438 -4.48 -15.68 -8.65
C ARG A 438 -5.97 -15.47 -8.91
N GLY A 439 -6.72 -16.56 -9.08
CA GLY A 439 -8.19 -16.50 -9.13
C GLY A 439 -8.79 -16.32 -10.53
N GLU A 440 -7.95 -16.23 -11.56
CA GLU A 440 -8.32 -16.07 -12.97
C GLU A 440 -8.93 -17.37 -13.55
N GLY A 441 -10.08 -17.80 -13.01
CA GLY A 441 -10.73 -19.07 -13.35
C GLY A 441 -10.26 -20.28 -12.54
N TRP A 442 -9.27 -20.15 -11.66
CA TRP A 442 -8.87 -21.23 -10.71
C TRP A 442 -9.18 -20.81 -9.26
N LEU A 443 -10.02 -21.60 -8.60
CA LEU A 443 -10.39 -21.45 -7.19
C LEU A 443 -10.02 -22.72 -6.39
N LYS A 444 -9.91 -22.56 -5.08
CA LYS A 444 -9.72 -23.67 -4.13
C LYS A 444 -10.71 -23.54 -2.98
N ILE A 445 -11.24 -24.67 -2.54
CA ILE A 445 -12.11 -24.81 -1.38
C ILE A 445 -11.44 -25.81 -0.44
N LYS A 446 -11.51 -25.51 0.85
CA LYS A 446 -10.99 -26.36 1.91
C LYS A 446 -11.93 -26.35 3.10
N PRO A 447 -11.95 -27.41 3.92
CA PRO A 447 -12.70 -27.42 5.17
C PRO A 447 -12.30 -26.25 6.10
N GLU A 448 -11.01 -25.93 6.15
CA GLU A 448 -10.44 -24.84 6.97
C GLU A 448 -10.92 -23.42 6.59
N TYR A 449 -11.63 -23.26 5.46
CA TYR A 449 -12.23 -22.00 5.00
C TYR A 449 -13.75 -21.92 5.23
N VAL A 450 -14.36 -22.97 5.77
CA VAL A 450 -15.80 -23.02 6.07
C VAL A 450 -15.98 -22.97 7.58
N ASP A 451 -16.75 -21.99 8.05
CA ASP A 451 -17.04 -21.84 9.47
C ASP A 451 -17.83 -23.06 9.99
N GLY A 452 -17.41 -23.62 11.14
CA GLY A 452 -18.08 -24.74 11.80
C GLY A 452 -17.68 -26.16 11.37
N LEU A 453 -16.94 -26.34 10.26
CA LEU A 453 -16.47 -27.68 9.82
C LEU A 453 -15.24 -28.18 10.56
N MET A 454 -14.41 -27.25 11.06
CA MET A 454 -13.20 -27.60 11.81
C MET A 454 -13.52 -27.79 13.29
N ASP A 455 -12.99 -28.85 13.87
CA ASP A 455 -12.82 -28.93 15.31
C ASP A 455 -11.68 -27.98 15.73
N GLU A 456 -11.95 -27.12 16.72
CA GLU A 456 -11.07 -26.04 17.17
C GLU A 456 -10.57 -26.32 18.60
N LEU A 457 -9.32 -25.92 18.90
CA LEU A 457 -8.68 -26.18 20.19
C LEU A 457 -8.56 -24.89 21.00
N ASP A 458 -8.90 -24.93 22.29
CA ASP A 458 -8.76 -23.81 23.22
C ASP A 458 -7.42 -23.92 23.97
N LEU A 459 -6.35 -23.36 23.40
CA LEU A 459 -4.99 -23.51 23.93
C LEU A 459 -4.60 -22.36 24.87
N LEU A 460 -3.81 -22.65 25.89
CA LEU A 460 -3.26 -21.61 26.77
C LEU A 460 -1.95 -21.06 26.21
N ILE A 461 -1.77 -19.73 26.22
CA ILE A 461 -0.46 -19.11 25.98
C ILE A 461 0.45 -19.39 27.17
N VAL A 462 1.67 -19.90 26.94
CA VAL A 462 2.65 -20.16 28.01
C VAL A 462 4.00 -19.49 27.75
N GLY A 463 4.24 -19.01 26.53
CA GLY A 463 5.46 -18.28 26.18
C GLY A 463 5.29 -17.34 25.00
N GLY A 464 6.30 -16.50 24.79
CA GLY A 464 6.32 -15.46 23.76
C GLY A 464 7.65 -15.39 23.01
N TYR A 465 7.58 -14.88 21.79
CA TYR A 465 8.72 -14.52 20.94
C TYR A 465 8.55 -13.11 20.36
N TRP A 466 9.62 -12.33 20.45
CA TRP A 466 9.68 -10.98 19.91
C TRP A 466 9.60 -10.98 18.38
N GLY A 467 8.82 -10.05 17.84
CA GLY A 467 8.59 -9.91 16.42
C GLY A 467 9.71 -9.25 15.64
N LYS A 468 9.50 -9.19 14.31
CA LYS A 468 10.42 -8.60 13.35
C LYS A 468 9.69 -7.76 12.32
N GLY A 469 10.37 -6.79 11.72
CA GLY A 469 9.78 -5.84 10.78
C GLY A 469 8.59 -5.10 11.41
N ARG A 470 7.41 -5.14 10.76
CA ARG A 470 6.19 -4.45 11.22
C ARG A 470 5.63 -4.90 12.58
N ARG A 471 6.15 -5.99 13.17
CA ARG A 471 5.82 -6.46 14.53
C ARG A 471 7.01 -6.36 15.48
N GLY A 472 8.03 -5.59 15.10
CA GLY A 472 9.21 -5.31 15.91
C GLY A 472 8.88 -4.67 17.25
N GLY A 473 9.62 -5.02 18.31
CA GLY A 473 9.39 -4.52 19.67
C GLY A 473 8.11 -5.04 20.35
N MET A 474 7.32 -5.88 19.69
CA MET A 474 6.11 -6.49 20.23
C MET A 474 6.24 -8.01 20.34
N MET A 475 5.54 -8.60 21.31
CA MET A 475 5.32 -10.04 21.30
C MET A 475 4.44 -10.40 20.11
N SER A 476 4.90 -11.32 19.26
CA SER A 476 4.26 -11.57 17.95
C SER A 476 4.00 -13.04 17.65
N HIS A 477 4.74 -13.94 18.28
CA HIS A 477 4.44 -15.35 18.25
C HIS A 477 4.31 -15.82 19.69
N PHE A 478 3.41 -16.76 19.91
CA PHE A 478 3.13 -17.33 21.23
C PHE A 478 3.43 -18.82 21.19
N LEU A 479 4.06 -19.31 22.26
CA LEU A 479 4.15 -20.74 22.54
C LEU A 479 2.90 -21.14 23.31
N CYS A 480 2.22 -22.17 22.82
CA CYS A 480 0.91 -22.58 23.30
C CYS A 480 0.97 -24.01 23.85
N ALA A 481 0.19 -24.28 24.88
CA ALA A 481 0.18 -25.56 25.60
C ALA A 481 -1.24 -26.06 25.89
N VAL A 482 -1.30 -27.35 26.21
CA VAL A 482 -2.47 -28.05 26.78
C VAL A 482 -2.20 -28.38 28.24
N ALA A 483 -3.25 -28.52 29.04
CA ALA A 483 -3.15 -28.90 30.45
C ALA A 483 -2.92 -30.41 30.63
N GLU A 484 -2.10 -30.77 31.62
CA GLU A 484 -2.20 -32.08 32.27
C GLU A 484 -3.46 -32.10 33.15
N ALA A 485 -4.12 -33.25 33.26
CA ALA A 485 -5.29 -33.36 34.14
C ALA A 485 -4.86 -33.09 35.60
N PRO A 486 -5.64 -32.30 36.38
CA PRO A 486 -5.31 -32.06 37.78
C PRO A 486 -5.32 -33.38 38.57
N LYS A 487 -4.44 -33.49 39.57
CA LYS A 487 -4.36 -34.67 40.43
C LYS A 487 -5.61 -34.77 41.31
N ASN A 488 -5.98 -35.98 41.71
CA ASN A 488 -7.19 -36.23 42.51
C ASN A 488 -7.30 -35.28 43.72
N GLY A 489 -8.30 -34.39 43.71
CA GLY A 489 -8.54 -33.38 44.74
C GLY A 489 -8.19 -31.94 44.33
N GLU A 490 -7.37 -31.73 43.31
CA GLU A 490 -7.09 -30.40 42.74
C GLU A 490 -8.16 -29.99 41.73
N THR A 491 -8.57 -28.70 41.74
CA THR A 491 -9.58 -28.15 40.82
C THR A 491 -9.00 -27.41 39.61
N LYS A 492 -7.67 -27.23 39.56
CA LYS A 492 -6.96 -26.47 38.52
C LYS A 492 -5.66 -27.19 38.15
N PRO A 493 -5.27 -27.24 36.86
CA PRO A 493 -4.07 -27.91 36.42
C PRO A 493 -2.82 -27.12 36.83
N SER A 494 -1.79 -27.85 37.27
CA SER A 494 -0.50 -27.30 37.72
C SER A 494 0.61 -27.43 36.67
N VAL A 495 0.45 -28.34 35.69
CA VAL A 495 1.45 -28.67 34.67
C VAL A 495 0.86 -28.53 33.26
N PHE A 496 1.62 -27.90 32.37
CA PHE A 496 1.22 -27.61 30.99
C PHE A 496 2.25 -28.14 29.99
N HIS A 497 1.78 -28.84 28.96
CA HIS A 497 2.60 -29.47 27.93
C HIS A 497 2.52 -28.66 26.64
N THR A 498 3.67 -28.12 26.22
CA THR A 498 3.77 -27.35 24.97
C THR A 498 3.34 -28.16 23.74
N LEU A 499 2.57 -27.54 22.85
CA LEU A 499 1.96 -28.16 21.67
C LEU A 499 2.37 -27.48 20.36
N CYS A 500 2.35 -26.14 20.28
CA CYS A 500 2.65 -25.44 19.03
C CYS A 500 3.08 -23.98 19.25
N ARG A 501 3.69 -23.38 18.21
CA ARG A 501 3.98 -21.94 18.14
C ARG A 501 3.11 -21.26 17.10
N ILE A 502 2.38 -20.21 17.48
CA ILE A 502 1.39 -19.52 16.63
C ILE A 502 1.71 -18.02 16.50
N GLY A 503 1.60 -17.47 15.29
CA GLY A 503 1.87 -16.05 14.99
C GLY A 503 0.94 -15.42 13.95
N SER A 504 -0.29 -15.94 13.82
CA SER A 504 -1.28 -15.47 12.83
C SER A 504 -2.72 -15.69 13.29
N GLY A 505 -3.66 -14.92 12.74
CA GLY A 505 -5.11 -15.02 13.01
C GLY A 505 -5.69 -13.81 13.75
N TYR A 506 -4.85 -13.12 14.52
CA TYR A 506 -5.18 -11.81 15.10
C TYR A 506 -4.96 -10.65 14.10
N THR A 507 -5.62 -9.53 14.36
CA THR A 507 -5.33 -8.20 13.80
C THR A 507 -4.18 -7.53 14.55
N MET A 508 -3.59 -6.46 13.99
CA MET A 508 -2.56 -5.68 14.70
C MET A 508 -3.10 -5.05 15.99
N LYS A 509 -4.39 -4.66 16.03
CA LYS A 509 -5.02 -4.13 17.24
C LYS A 509 -5.11 -5.19 18.34
N GLU A 510 -5.62 -6.38 18.02
CA GLU A 510 -5.71 -7.48 19.01
C GLU A 510 -4.33 -7.93 19.49
N LEU A 511 -3.31 -7.92 18.62
CA LEU A 511 -1.93 -8.20 19.05
C LEU A 511 -1.41 -7.14 20.03
N TYR A 512 -1.75 -5.87 19.80
CA TYR A 512 -1.39 -4.76 20.68
C TYR A 512 -2.14 -4.84 22.02
N ASP A 513 -3.45 -5.01 21.99
CA ASP A 513 -4.29 -5.16 23.18
C ASP A 513 -3.85 -6.36 24.04
N LEU A 514 -3.59 -7.52 23.42
CA LEU A 514 -3.07 -8.72 24.09
C LEU A 514 -1.64 -8.51 24.60
N GLY A 515 -0.80 -7.81 23.82
CA GLY A 515 0.55 -7.43 24.21
C GLY A 515 0.56 -6.61 25.50
N LEU A 516 -0.29 -5.57 25.58
CA LEU A 516 -0.48 -4.76 26.79
C LEU A 516 -1.01 -5.59 27.97
N LYS A 517 -2.02 -6.45 27.74
CA LYS A 517 -2.61 -7.32 28.78
C LYS A 517 -1.56 -8.23 29.42
N LEU A 518 -0.68 -8.82 28.62
CA LEU A 518 0.34 -9.78 29.07
C LEU A 518 1.66 -9.12 29.51
N ALA A 519 1.92 -7.86 29.14
CA ALA A 519 3.22 -7.19 29.29
C ALA A 519 3.85 -7.34 30.68
N LYS A 520 3.07 -7.09 31.74
CA LYS A 520 3.53 -7.10 33.15
C LYS A 520 3.78 -8.49 33.73
N HIS A 521 3.47 -9.56 33.00
CA HIS A 521 3.53 -10.94 33.48
C HIS A 521 4.63 -11.78 32.80
N TRP A 522 5.32 -11.25 31.79
CA TRP A 522 6.41 -11.95 31.12
C TRP A 522 7.65 -12.06 32.00
N LYS A 523 8.18 -13.28 32.11
CA LYS A 523 9.44 -13.62 32.78
C LYS A 523 10.43 -14.17 31.73
N VAL A 524 11.73 -13.89 31.89
CA VAL A 524 12.76 -14.40 30.97
C VAL A 524 12.88 -15.93 31.10
N TYR A 525 12.79 -16.66 29.97
CA TYR A 525 12.95 -18.11 30.00
C TYR A 525 14.43 -18.51 30.07
N ARG A 526 14.83 -19.21 31.14
CA ARG A 526 16.20 -19.68 31.35
C ARG A 526 16.28 -21.18 31.07
N LYS A 527 17.16 -21.59 30.16
CA LYS A 527 17.29 -23.01 29.78
C LYS A 527 17.76 -23.91 30.92
N ASN A 528 18.58 -23.38 31.83
CA ASN A 528 19.16 -24.10 32.96
C ASN A 528 18.25 -24.04 34.20
N ASP A 529 17.17 -23.25 34.14
CA ASP A 529 16.23 -22.99 35.24
C ASP A 529 14.83 -22.78 34.64
N PRO A 530 14.21 -23.85 34.08
CA PRO A 530 12.91 -23.76 33.44
C PRO A 530 11.77 -23.78 34.47
N PRO A 531 10.66 -23.06 34.24
CA PRO A 531 9.49 -23.11 35.11
C PRO A 531 8.88 -24.51 35.19
N ALA A 532 8.70 -25.04 36.39
CA ALA A 532 8.12 -26.37 36.63
C ALA A 532 6.69 -26.53 36.08
N SER A 533 5.94 -25.42 35.98
CA SER A 533 4.58 -25.38 35.46
C SER A 533 4.48 -25.58 33.93
N ILE A 534 5.58 -25.42 33.17
CA ILE A 534 5.56 -25.43 31.70
C ILE A 534 6.64 -26.37 31.15
N LEU A 535 6.20 -27.51 30.63
CA LEU A 535 7.07 -28.53 30.06
C LEU A 535 7.29 -28.28 28.55
N CYS A 536 8.53 -27.93 28.21
CA CYS A 536 8.99 -27.68 26.84
C CYS A 536 9.92 -28.80 26.35
N ALA A 537 9.75 -29.27 25.10
CA ALA A 537 10.73 -30.12 24.42
C ALA A 537 11.84 -29.26 23.77
N THR A 538 12.14 -29.44 22.48
CA THR A 538 13.22 -28.71 21.77
C THR A 538 12.90 -27.23 21.59
N GLU A 539 11.67 -26.88 21.24
CA GLU A 539 11.24 -25.48 21.10
C GLU A 539 11.13 -24.82 22.49
N LYS A 540 11.87 -23.74 22.71
CA LYS A 540 11.85 -22.93 23.94
C LYS A 540 11.44 -21.50 23.62
N PRO A 541 10.62 -20.83 24.46
CA PRO A 541 10.24 -19.44 24.24
C PRO A 541 11.36 -18.48 24.66
N GLU A 542 11.24 -17.21 24.29
CA GLU A 542 12.17 -16.15 24.75
C GLU A 542 11.76 -15.64 26.13
N VAL A 543 10.45 -15.55 26.36
CA VAL A 543 9.83 -15.26 27.66
C VAL A 543 8.71 -16.25 27.94
N TYR A 544 8.44 -16.54 29.21
CA TYR A 544 7.31 -17.35 29.66
C TYR A 544 6.37 -16.53 30.54
N ILE A 545 5.15 -17.03 30.72
CA ILE A 545 4.15 -16.44 31.61
C ILE A 545 3.58 -17.54 32.50
N GLU A 546 3.39 -17.26 33.79
CA GLU A 546 2.72 -18.24 34.66
C GLU A 546 1.30 -18.50 34.17
N PRO A 547 0.85 -19.76 34.04
CA PRO A 547 -0.46 -20.12 33.48
C PRO A 547 -1.63 -19.30 34.04
N CYS A 548 -1.63 -19.04 35.35
CA CYS A 548 -2.67 -18.28 36.06
C CYS A 548 -2.79 -16.80 35.70
N ASN A 549 -1.78 -16.21 35.05
CA ASN A 549 -1.81 -14.83 34.55
C ASN A 549 -2.04 -14.75 33.03
N SER A 550 -2.23 -15.91 32.38
CA SER A 550 -2.27 -16.01 30.92
C SER A 550 -3.70 -16.04 30.37
N VAL A 551 -3.80 -16.23 29.06
CA VAL A 551 -5.04 -16.12 28.28
C VAL A 551 -5.19 -17.30 27.34
N ILE A 552 -6.39 -17.84 27.27
CA ILE A 552 -6.76 -18.88 26.31
C ILE A 552 -7.04 -18.26 24.94
N ILE A 553 -6.61 -18.97 23.90
CA ILE A 553 -6.86 -18.64 22.51
C ILE A 553 -7.53 -19.83 21.81
N GLN A 554 -8.55 -19.51 21.02
CA GLN A 554 -9.25 -20.47 20.17
C GLN A 554 -8.45 -20.62 18.88
N VAL A 555 -8.00 -21.84 18.58
CA VAL A 555 -7.06 -22.15 17.53
C VAL A 555 -7.69 -23.10 16.51
N LYS A 556 -7.68 -22.67 15.25
CA LYS A 556 -8.03 -23.48 14.09
C LYS A 556 -6.74 -23.96 13.41
N ALA A 557 -6.68 -25.23 13.08
CA ALA A 557 -5.56 -25.86 12.37
C ALA A 557 -6.11 -26.92 11.41
N ALA A 558 -5.32 -27.31 10.40
CA ALA A 558 -5.77 -28.32 9.44
C ALA A 558 -5.73 -29.74 10.05
N GLU A 559 -4.70 -30.03 10.81
CA GLU A 559 -4.41 -31.36 11.36
C GLU A 559 -3.40 -31.32 12.51
N ILE A 560 -3.38 -32.41 13.30
CA ILE A 560 -2.39 -32.75 14.33
C ILE A 560 -1.38 -33.72 13.72
N VAL A 561 -0.11 -33.32 13.63
CA VAL A 561 0.99 -34.13 13.09
C VAL A 561 2.01 -34.49 14.19
N SER A 562 2.79 -35.56 14.01
CA SER A 562 3.83 -35.93 14.99
C SER A 562 4.99 -34.92 14.97
N SER A 563 5.54 -34.56 16.13
CA SER A 563 6.64 -33.59 16.23
C SER A 563 7.43 -33.77 17.53
N ASP A 564 8.76 -33.83 17.43
CA ASP A 564 9.73 -33.84 18.53
C ASP A 564 10.06 -32.42 19.06
N MET A 565 9.56 -31.38 18.40
CA MET A 565 9.80 -29.98 18.80
C MET A 565 9.02 -29.58 20.06
N TYR A 566 7.92 -30.27 20.37
CA TYR A 566 6.96 -29.91 21.41
C TYR A 566 6.71 -31.06 22.38
N LYS A 567 6.35 -30.76 23.64
CA LYS A 567 6.32 -31.76 24.71
C LYS A 567 5.21 -32.81 24.53
N THR A 568 4.12 -32.47 23.85
CA THR A 568 3.04 -33.41 23.47
C THR A 568 3.45 -34.47 22.43
N ASN A 569 4.69 -34.43 21.91
CA ASN A 569 5.17 -35.27 20.80
C ASN A 569 4.36 -35.13 19.49
N CYS A 570 3.53 -34.08 19.40
CA CYS A 570 2.72 -33.71 18.26
C CYS A 570 2.64 -32.19 18.13
N THR A 571 2.15 -31.68 17.01
CA THR A 571 1.90 -30.25 16.82
C THR A 571 0.79 -30.01 15.81
N LEU A 572 0.34 -28.76 15.72
CA LEU A 572 -0.71 -28.34 14.79
C LEU A 572 -0.09 -27.89 13.46
N ARG A 573 -0.66 -28.35 12.34
CA ARG A 573 -0.32 -27.88 10.98
C ARG A 573 -1.20 -26.70 10.58
N PHE A 574 -0.55 -25.63 10.12
CA PHE A 574 -1.17 -24.34 9.76
C PHE A 574 -2.04 -23.68 10.86
N PRO A 575 -1.63 -23.65 12.14
CA PRO A 575 -2.45 -23.10 13.23
C PRO A 575 -2.65 -21.60 13.11
N ARG A 576 -3.87 -21.14 13.42
CA ARG A 576 -4.28 -19.73 13.43
C ARG A 576 -5.16 -19.45 14.64
N ILE A 577 -5.01 -18.26 15.20
CA ILE A 577 -5.85 -17.76 16.29
C ILE A 577 -7.14 -17.21 15.69
N GLU A 578 -8.27 -17.90 15.90
CA GLU A 578 -9.58 -17.41 15.47
C GLU A 578 -10.10 -16.33 16.42
N LYS A 579 -9.94 -16.56 17.74
CA LYS A 579 -10.47 -15.69 18.80
C LYS A 579 -9.57 -15.73 20.04
N ILE A 580 -9.49 -14.60 20.74
CA ILE A 580 -8.98 -14.54 22.12
C ILE A 580 -10.16 -14.85 23.05
N ARG A 581 -10.01 -15.85 23.93
CA ARG A 581 -11.09 -16.35 24.80
C ARG A 581 -11.07 -15.67 26.17
N ASP A 582 -11.34 -14.37 26.18
CA ASP A 582 -11.61 -13.64 27.42
C ASP A 582 -12.88 -14.14 28.17
N ASP A 583 -13.66 -15.02 27.53
CA ASP A 583 -14.80 -15.74 28.12
C ASP A 583 -14.42 -17.06 28.83
N LYS A 584 -13.14 -17.45 28.84
CA LYS A 584 -12.64 -18.64 29.55
C LYS A 584 -11.51 -18.29 30.50
N GLU A 585 -11.54 -18.91 31.68
CA GLU A 585 -10.44 -18.89 32.64
C GLU A 585 -9.30 -19.81 32.22
N TRP A 586 -8.06 -19.46 32.58
CA TRP A 586 -6.83 -20.15 32.14
C TRP A 586 -6.82 -21.67 32.37
N HIS A 587 -7.52 -22.15 33.40
CA HIS A 587 -7.64 -23.56 33.76
C HIS A 587 -8.69 -24.34 32.96
N GLN A 588 -9.38 -23.69 32.01
CA GLN A 588 -10.38 -24.28 31.11
C GLN A 588 -9.85 -24.51 29.68
N CYS A 589 -8.52 -24.58 29.52
CA CYS A 589 -7.88 -24.91 28.24
C CYS A 589 -7.97 -26.41 27.96
N THR A 590 -7.84 -26.78 26.69
CA THR A 590 -7.78 -28.16 26.23
C THR A 590 -6.72 -28.95 27.00
N THR A 591 -7.08 -30.17 27.40
CA THR A 591 -6.25 -31.13 28.12
C THR A 591 -5.53 -32.09 27.18
N LEU A 592 -4.54 -32.83 27.69
CA LEU A 592 -3.89 -33.93 26.95
C LEU A 592 -4.90 -34.99 26.46
N ALA A 593 -5.87 -35.38 27.29
CA ALA A 593 -6.85 -36.40 26.94
C ALA A 593 -7.77 -35.95 25.78
N GLU A 594 -8.23 -34.71 25.81
CA GLU A 594 -9.01 -34.12 24.70
C GLU A 594 -8.17 -34.00 23.42
N LEU A 595 -6.89 -33.63 23.53
CA LEU A 595 -5.96 -33.56 22.39
C LEU A 595 -5.79 -34.94 21.72
N ASP A 596 -5.64 -36.01 22.50
CA ASP A 596 -5.57 -37.38 21.98
C ASP A 596 -6.92 -37.87 21.41
N GLN A 597 -8.05 -37.39 21.95
CA GLN A 597 -9.38 -37.62 21.35
C GLN A 597 -9.49 -36.95 19.97
N PHE A 598 -9.10 -35.67 19.83
CA PHE A 598 -9.07 -35.00 18.52
C PHE A 598 -8.14 -35.70 17.53
N ARG A 599 -6.97 -36.17 18.00
CA ARG A 599 -5.99 -36.88 17.17
C ARG A 599 -6.50 -38.22 16.67
N SER A 600 -7.17 -39.00 17.53
CA SER A 600 -7.68 -40.33 17.17
C SER A 600 -8.93 -40.28 16.28
N LYS A 601 -9.88 -39.39 16.58
CA LYS A 601 -11.20 -39.26 15.90
C LYS A 601 -11.15 -39.27 14.36
N ALA A 602 -10.15 -38.62 13.76
CA ALA A 602 -10.02 -38.51 12.30
C ALA A 602 -8.57 -38.67 11.83
N SER A 603 -7.79 -39.53 12.48
CA SER A 603 -6.38 -39.82 12.13
C SER A 603 -5.52 -38.55 11.99
N GLY A 604 -5.69 -37.62 12.94
CA GLY A 604 -5.02 -36.32 12.97
C GLY A 604 -5.75 -35.18 12.24
N LYS A 605 -6.66 -35.43 11.29
CA LYS A 605 -7.42 -34.35 10.64
C LYS A 605 -8.35 -33.66 11.64
N LEU A 606 -8.44 -32.33 11.57
CA LEU A 606 -9.39 -31.54 12.36
C LEU A 606 -10.68 -31.19 11.59
N ALA A 607 -10.77 -31.60 10.33
CA ALA A 607 -12.02 -31.62 9.56
C ALA A 607 -12.67 -33.00 9.68
N SER A 608 -13.76 -33.11 10.45
CA SER A 608 -14.49 -34.38 10.64
C SER A 608 -16.01 -34.24 10.49
N ARG A 609 -16.49 -33.08 10.02
CA ARG A 609 -17.92 -32.76 9.89
C ARG A 609 -18.24 -32.55 8.43
N HIS A 610 -19.41 -32.98 8.00
CA HIS A 610 -19.93 -32.69 6.67
C HIS A 610 -20.60 -31.32 6.64
N LEU A 611 -20.54 -30.67 5.48
CA LEU A 611 -21.30 -29.47 5.17
C LEU A 611 -22.67 -29.87 4.59
N SER A 612 -23.76 -29.30 5.09
CA SER A 612 -25.08 -29.46 4.50
C SER A 612 -25.54 -28.19 3.78
N LEU A 613 -26.60 -28.30 2.96
CA LEU A 613 -27.27 -27.15 2.35
C LEU A 613 -28.27 -26.47 3.32
N GLU A 614 -28.71 -27.19 4.35
CA GLU A 614 -29.69 -26.74 5.34
C GLU A 614 -29.06 -26.05 6.55
N ASP A 615 -27.72 -25.97 6.59
CA ASP A 615 -26.95 -25.05 7.43
C ASP A 615 -27.25 -23.60 7.00
N GLY A 616 -28.45 -23.13 7.37
CA GLY A 616 -28.98 -21.81 7.07
C GLY A 616 -28.06 -20.71 7.61
N GLU A 617 -28.01 -19.58 6.90
CA GLU A 617 -27.03 -18.50 7.05
C GLU A 617 -25.93 -18.74 8.11
N PRO A 618 -24.75 -19.20 7.71
CA PRO A 618 -23.53 -18.73 8.34
C PRO A 618 -23.48 -17.23 8.01
N GLN A 619 -24.17 -16.43 8.84
CA GLN A 619 -23.93 -15.01 8.92
C GLN A 619 -22.42 -14.86 8.99
N LYS A 620 -21.86 -13.94 8.21
CA LYS A 620 -20.57 -13.39 8.60
C LYS A 620 -20.80 -12.79 9.98
N LYS A 621 -20.45 -13.55 11.03
CA LYS A 621 -20.09 -13.02 12.33
C LYS A 621 -18.79 -12.24 12.10
N LYS A 622 -18.92 -11.08 11.42
CA LYS A 622 -18.06 -9.91 11.64
C LYS A 622 -17.84 -9.90 13.13
N ARG A 623 -16.58 -10.06 13.60
CA ARG A 623 -16.25 -10.28 15.01
C ARG A 623 -17.12 -9.38 15.89
N LYS A 624 -18.19 -9.94 16.45
CA LYS A 624 -19.01 -9.24 17.43
C LYS A 624 -18.13 -9.23 18.67
N VAL A 625 -17.59 -8.06 18.99
CA VAL A 625 -16.94 -7.79 20.27
C VAL A 625 -17.85 -8.35 21.36
N PRO A 626 -17.35 -9.13 22.33
CA PRO A 626 -18.19 -9.68 23.37
C PRO A 626 -18.99 -8.55 24.04
N VAL A 627 -20.32 -8.67 24.02
CA VAL A 627 -21.18 -7.75 24.75
C VAL A 627 -20.95 -8.04 26.23
N LYS A 628 -20.01 -7.30 26.84
CA LYS A 628 -19.91 -7.19 28.29
C LYS A 628 -21.28 -6.75 28.83
N PRO A 629 -21.67 -7.18 30.05
CA PRO A 629 -22.91 -6.71 30.66
C PRO A 629 -22.98 -5.18 30.58
N LYS A 630 -24.14 -4.65 30.18
CA LYS A 630 -24.32 -3.24 29.81
C LYS A 630 -23.97 -2.30 30.97
N LYS A 631 -22.70 -1.88 31.05
CA LYS A 631 -22.44 -0.46 31.28
C LYS A 631 -22.95 0.25 30.05
N VAL A 632 -23.82 1.25 30.25
CA VAL A 632 -24.37 2.06 29.17
C VAL A 632 -23.19 2.70 28.44
N VAL A 633 -22.89 2.22 27.24
CA VAL A 633 -21.92 2.85 26.35
C VAL A 633 -22.63 4.08 25.79
N GLY A 634 -22.52 5.19 26.52
CA GLY A 634 -22.73 6.49 25.91
C GLY A 634 -21.81 6.60 24.71
N VAL A 635 -22.37 6.99 23.56
CA VAL A 635 -21.54 7.57 22.49
C VAL A 635 -20.78 8.71 23.13
N VAL A 636 -19.45 8.72 22.99
CA VAL A 636 -18.59 9.82 23.46
C VAL A 636 -19.18 11.11 22.91
N ASP A 637 -19.55 12.07 23.77
CA ASP A 637 -20.54 13.09 23.42
C ASP A 637 -20.15 13.93 22.18
N HIS A 638 -18.86 14.04 21.89
CA HIS A 638 -18.29 14.73 20.73
C HIS A 638 -18.65 14.09 19.35
N PHE A 639 -19.25 12.89 19.34
CA PHE A 639 -19.70 12.16 18.15
C PHE A 639 -21.23 11.98 18.06
N LYS A 640 -22.00 12.49 19.02
CA LYS A 640 -23.45 12.64 18.83
C LYS A 640 -23.69 13.91 17.99
N PRO A 641 -24.64 13.92 17.05
CA PRO A 641 -25.19 15.19 16.59
C PRO A 641 -25.82 15.89 17.79
N GLN A 642 -25.49 17.17 18.00
CA GLN A 642 -26.15 17.98 19.02
C GLN A 642 -27.62 18.15 18.63
N ASP A 643 -28.53 18.07 19.61
CA ASP A 643 -29.92 18.47 19.38
C ASP A 643 -29.96 20.00 19.31
N LEU A 644 -30.19 20.51 18.09
CA LEU A 644 -30.25 21.92 17.75
C LEU A 644 -31.70 22.42 17.57
N THR A 645 -32.71 21.53 17.72
CA THR A 645 -34.13 21.87 17.47
C THR A 645 -34.70 22.92 18.42
N GLY A 646 -34.07 23.13 19.58
CA GLY A 646 -34.42 24.15 20.57
C GLY A 646 -33.54 25.41 20.55
N VAL A 647 -32.63 25.58 19.59
CA VAL A 647 -31.80 26.79 19.49
C VAL A 647 -32.66 27.93 18.91
N LYS A 648 -32.76 29.03 19.66
CA LYS A 648 -33.50 30.22 19.21
C LYS A 648 -32.66 30.96 18.16
N LYS A 649 -33.22 31.18 16.96
CA LYS A 649 -32.60 32.01 15.91
C LYS A 649 -32.49 33.45 16.43
N GLU A 650 -31.27 33.97 16.52
CA GLU A 650 -30.93 35.33 16.93
C GLU A 650 -30.66 36.23 15.72
N THR A 651 -30.03 35.68 14.67
CA THR A 651 -29.78 36.34 13.38
C THR A 651 -30.01 35.36 12.22
N ASP A 652 -30.03 35.86 10.99
CA ASP A 652 -30.21 35.11 9.74
C ASP A 652 -28.97 35.13 8.83
N MET A 653 -27.82 35.58 9.36
CA MET A 653 -26.60 35.79 8.57
C MET A 653 -26.00 34.53 7.91
N PHE A 654 -26.41 33.34 8.36
CA PHE A 654 -26.03 32.04 7.78
C PHE A 654 -27.23 31.24 7.23
N GLU A 655 -28.37 31.88 6.97
CA GLU A 655 -29.54 31.22 6.39
C GLU A 655 -29.21 30.50 5.06
N ASP A 656 -29.66 29.25 4.95
CA ASP A 656 -29.36 28.32 3.85
C ASP A 656 -27.86 28.08 3.58
N VAL A 657 -27.00 28.19 4.59
CA VAL A 657 -25.56 27.87 4.50
C VAL A 657 -25.21 26.62 5.31
N GLU A 658 -24.66 25.59 4.64
CA GLU A 658 -24.14 24.38 5.31
C GLU A 658 -22.71 24.56 5.85
N PHE A 659 -22.50 24.18 7.11
CA PHE A 659 -21.18 24.11 7.75
C PHE A 659 -20.91 22.71 8.30
N CYS A 660 -19.65 22.25 8.18
CA CYS A 660 -19.22 21.01 8.84
C CYS A 660 -18.23 21.30 9.99
N VAL A 661 -18.67 21.14 11.24
CA VAL A 661 -17.81 21.35 12.42
C VAL A 661 -17.11 20.04 12.81
N ILE A 662 -15.79 20.00 12.64
CA ILE A 662 -14.97 18.80 12.90
C ILE A 662 -14.58 18.70 14.36
N ASN A 663 -14.19 19.81 14.99
CA ASN A 663 -13.80 19.95 16.38
C ASN A 663 -13.81 21.43 16.82
N GLY A 664 -13.87 21.65 18.12
CA GLY A 664 -13.68 22.98 18.74
C GLY A 664 -12.25 23.23 19.19
N THR A 665 -12.03 24.40 19.80
CA THR A 665 -10.80 24.76 20.53
C THR A 665 -10.90 24.24 21.99
N GLU A 666 -9.89 24.51 22.82
CA GLU A 666 -9.97 24.20 24.26
C GLU A 666 -10.99 25.09 24.99
N GLU A 667 -11.15 26.33 24.53
CA GLU A 667 -12.07 27.33 25.10
C GLU A 667 -13.50 27.20 24.58
N HIS A 668 -13.67 26.89 23.29
CA HIS A 668 -14.98 26.76 22.62
C HIS A 668 -15.18 25.34 22.09
N PRO A 669 -15.84 24.44 22.84
CA PRO A 669 -16.09 23.06 22.43
C PRO A 669 -16.92 22.98 21.15
N LYS A 670 -16.78 21.87 20.41
CA LYS A 670 -17.52 21.62 19.16
C LYS A 670 -19.03 21.92 19.26
N ALA A 671 -19.69 21.48 20.33
CA ALA A 671 -21.14 21.63 20.51
C ALA A 671 -21.58 23.10 20.73
N GLU A 672 -20.67 23.98 21.11
CA GLU A 672 -20.91 25.43 21.21
C GLU A 672 -20.85 26.09 19.83
N LEU A 673 -19.82 25.74 19.03
CA LEU A 673 -19.70 26.18 17.65
C LEU A 673 -20.88 25.72 16.78
N GLU A 674 -21.34 24.48 16.94
CA GLU A 674 -22.54 23.97 16.26
C GLU A 674 -23.82 24.74 16.66
N LYS A 675 -23.92 25.20 17.91
CA LYS A 675 -25.03 26.08 18.35
C LYS A 675 -24.90 27.48 17.77
N GLY A 676 -23.70 28.05 17.71
CA GLY A 676 -23.45 29.38 17.13
C GLY A 676 -23.81 29.45 15.64
N VAL A 677 -23.49 28.39 14.87
CA VAL A 677 -23.97 28.27 13.48
C VAL A 677 -25.50 28.26 13.43
N ALA A 678 -26.15 27.43 14.26
CA ALA A 678 -27.61 27.28 14.27
C ALA A 678 -28.37 28.54 14.75
N SER A 679 -27.86 29.27 15.75
CA SER A 679 -28.46 30.52 16.23
C SER A 679 -28.43 31.63 15.19
N CYS A 680 -27.58 31.50 14.18
CA CYS A 680 -27.44 32.45 13.07
C CYS A 680 -28.11 31.97 11.77
N GLY A 681 -28.92 30.90 11.84
CA GLY A 681 -29.66 30.34 10.71
C GLY A 681 -28.92 29.27 9.88
N GLY A 682 -27.69 28.91 10.24
CA GLY A 682 -26.88 27.96 9.48
C GLY A 682 -27.22 26.48 9.74
N ILE A 683 -26.97 25.65 8.73
CA ILE A 683 -27.21 24.21 8.74
C ILE A 683 -25.92 23.49 9.15
N VAL A 684 -25.98 22.66 10.19
CA VAL A 684 -24.81 21.91 10.69
C VAL A 684 -24.82 20.46 10.19
N VAL A 685 -23.81 20.07 9.42
CA VAL A 685 -23.60 18.69 8.96
C VAL A 685 -22.42 18.00 9.63
N GLN A 686 -22.57 16.69 9.89
CA GLN A 686 -21.56 15.88 10.58
C GLN A 686 -20.44 15.35 9.64
N ASN A 687 -20.63 15.47 8.33
CA ASN A 687 -19.64 15.22 7.28
C ASN A 687 -19.89 16.22 6.13
N PRO A 688 -18.85 16.76 5.47
CA PRO A 688 -19.04 17.72 4.40
C PRO A 688 -19.60 17.04 3.14
N GLY A 689 -20.68 17.60 2.61
CA GLY A 689 -21.31 17.27 1.32
C GLY A 689 -20.82 18.18 0.19
N PRO A 690 -21.39 18.07 -1.03
CA PRO A 690 -21.03 18.96 -2.15
C PRO A 690 -21.42 20.42 -1.87
N ASP A 691 -22.51 20.66 -1.14
CA ASP A 691 -23.06 22.00 -0.86
C ASP A 691 -22.49 22.65 0.42
N THR A 692 -21.58 21.96 1.13
CA THR A 692 -20.98 22.47 2.37
C THR A 692 -20.05 23.63 2.09
N TYR A 693 -20.41 24.82 2.58
CA TYR A 693 -19.73 26.09 2.36
C TYR A 693 -18.28 26.08 2.89
N CYS A 694 -18.08 25.64 4.13
CA CYS A 694 -16.73 25.38 4.65
C CYS A 694 -16.71 24.33 5.77
N VAL A 695 -15.50 23.84 6.03
CA VAL A 695 -15.20 22.92 7.14
C VAL A 695 -14.54 23.70 8.27
N LEU A 696 -15.21 23.77 9.42
CA LEU A 696 -14.72 24.45 10.61
C LEU A 696 -13.91 23.51 11.51
N ALA A 697 -12.72 23.94 11.92
CA ALA A 697 -11.87 23.19 12.85
C ALA A 697 -11.18 24.11 13.86
N GLY A 698 -11.22 23.72 15.14
CA GLY A 698 -10.46 24.41 16.21
C GLY A 698 -9.02 23.91 16.38
N VAL A 699 -8.71 22.65 16.01
CA VAL A 699 -7.34 22.10 16.07
C VAL A 699 -7.03 21.12 14.93
N GLU A 700 -5.78 21.11 14.47
CA GLU A 700 -5.29 20.23 13.38
C GLU A 700 -5.14 18.74 13.79
N ASN A 701 -6.25 18.02 13.91
CA ASN A 701 -6.23 16.58 14.14
C ASN A 701 -6.12 15.77 12.82
N MET A 702 -5.94 14.44 12.93
CA MET A 702 -5.84 13.55 11.76
C MET A 702 -7.05 13.58 10.80
N ARG A 703 -8.25 13.92 11.27
CA ARG A 703 -9.45 14.05 10.43
C ARG A 703 -9.39 15.35 9.61
N VAL A 704 -8.95 16.45 10.23
CA VAL A 704 -8.68 17.72 9.54
C VAL A 704 -7.60 17.53 8.47
N LYS A 705 -6.46 16.91 8.82
CA LYS A 705 -5.36 16.65 7.85
C LYS A 705 -5.80 15.76 6.68
N ASN A 706 -6.69 14.81 6.90
CA ASN A 706 -7.29 14.02 5.82
C ASN A 706 -8.20 14.87 4.91
N LEU A 707 -8.98 15.80 5.46
CA LEU A 707 -9.82 16.72 4.68
C LEU A 707 -8.98 17.72 3.88
N VAL A 708 -7.98 18.33 4.50
CA VAL A 708 -6.96 19.17 3.84
C VAL A 708 -6.32 18.43 2.65
N SER A 709 -5.85 17.19 2.87
CA SER A 709 -5.25 16.38 1.78
C SER A 709 -6.24 15.95 0.68
N SER A 710 -7.55 16.12 0.87
CA SER A 710 -8.55 15.88 -0.17
C SER A 710 -8.71 17.07 -1.13
N ASN A 711 -8.37 18.28 -0.69
CA ASN A 711 -8.47 19.54 -1.46
C ASN A 711 -9.85 19.78 -2.12
N LYS A 712 -10.93 19.29 -1.49
CA LYS A 712 -12.32 19.40 -1.98
C LYS A 712 -13.12 20.54 -1.38
N HIS A 713 -12.73 21.00 -0.19
CA HIS A 713 -13.46 21.97 0.62
C HIS A 713 -12.47 22.93 1.24
N ASP A 714 -12.87 24.19 1.39
CA ASP A 714 -12.14 25.17 2.17
C ASP A 714 -12.23 24.81 3.67
N VAL A 715 -11.07 24.76 4.33
CA VAL A 715 -10.95 24.38 5.74
C VAL A 715 -10.52 25.62 6.52
N VAL A 716 -11.37 26.05 7.44
CA VAL A 716 -11.32 27.37 8.10
C VAL A 716 -11.17 27.17 9.61
N TRP A 717 -10.35 28.00 10.24
CA TRP A 717 -10.20 28.03 11.70
C TRP A 717 -11.51 28.43 12.38
N ALA A 718 -11.85 27.74 13.46
CA ALA A 718 -13.04 28.08 14.28
C ALA A 718 -13.04 29.52 14.79
N ALA A 719 -11.87 30.16 14.92
CA ALA A 719 -11.72 31.56 15.27
C ALA A 719 -12.50 32.52 14.33
N TRP A 720 -12.60 32.22 13.03
CA TRP A 720 -13.39 33.03 12.10
C TRP A 720 -14.89 32.99 12.41
N LEU A 721 -15.43 31.82 12.80
CA LEU A 721 -16.83 31.74 13.22
C LEU A 721 -17.06 32.58 14.49
N LEU A 722 -16.12 32.55 15.44
CA LEU A 722 -16.20 33.34 16.66
C LEU A 722 -16.17 34.84 16.36
N GLU A 723 -15.33 35.30 15.41
CA GLU A 723 -15.30 36.70 14.97
C GLU A 723 -16.63 37.14 14.32
N CYS A 724 -17.25 36.27 13.49
CA CYS A 724 -18.59 36.52 12.95
C CYS A 724 -19.67 36.60 14.03
N LEU A 725 -19.60 35.74 15.06
CA LEU A 725 -20.57 35.72 16.16
C LEU A 725 -20.46 36.95 17.06
N ASP A 726 -19.25 37.43 17.32
CA ASP A 726 -18.99 38.64 18.13
C ASP A 726 -19.48 39.91 17.41
N ARG A 727 -19.10 40.09 16.14
CA ARG A 727 -19.50 41.25 15.32
C ARG A 727 -20.96 41.20 14.84
N LYS A 728 -21.60 40.02 14.88
CA LYS A 728 -22.96 39.73 14.35
C LYS A 728 -23.11 39.99 12.85
N GLU A 729 -22.02 39.85 12.11
CA GLU A 729 -21.95 39.98 10.66
C GLU A 729 -21.04 38.90 10.06
N VAL A 730 -21.20 38.59 8.77
CA VAL A 730 -20.30 37.65 8.10
C VAL A 730 -19.00 38.36 7.73
N VAL A 731 -17.95 38.15 8.54
CA VAL A 731 -16.62 38.68 8.27
C VAL A 731 -16.04 38.01 7.02
N PRO A 732 -15.52 38.77 6.03
CA PRO A 732 -14.84 38.18 4.88
C PRO A 732 -13.68 37.27 5.28
N TRP A 733 -13.46 36.18 4.54
CA TRP A 733 -12.28 35.35 4.76
C TRP A 733 -11.00 36.14 4.45
N GLN A 734 -9.97 35.87 5.24
CA GLN A 734 -8.61 36.40 5.09
C GLN A 734 -7.64 35.21 5.16
N PRO A 735 -6.39 35.32 4.67
CA PRO A 735 -5.41 34.25 4.76
C PRO A 735 -5.24 33.69 6.19
N ARG A 736 -5.30 34.55 7.22
CA ARG A 736 -5.22 34.15 8.65
C ARG A 736 -6.33 33.20 9.10
N HIS A 737 -7.49 33.21 8.44
CA HIS A 737 -8.64 32.37 8.78
C HIS A 737 -8.53 30.95 8.21
N MET A 738 -7.59 30.68 7.30
CA MET A 738 -7.56 29.42 6.56
C MET A 738 -6.57 28.40 7.13
N ILE A 739 -7.00 27.15 7.24
CA ILE A 739 -6.14 25.97 7.42
C ILE A 739 -5.73 25.42 6.04
N SER A 740 -6.65 25.43 5.08
CA SER A 740 -6.41 24.99 3.71
C SER A 740 -7.41 25.63 2.76
N MET A 741 -6.91 26.06 1.60
CA MET A 741 -7.69 26.72 0.56
C MET A 741 -7.86 25.80 -0.66
N THR A 742 -9.07 25.77 -1.22
CA THR A 742 -9.33 25.22 -2.56
C THR A 742 -8.58 26.02 -3.64
N ALA A 743 -8.57 25.53 -4.89
CA ALA A 743 -7.86 26.20 -5.98
C ALA A 743 -8.42 27.62 -6.24
N SER A 744 -9.74 27.73 -6.35
CA SER A 744 -10.45 29.01 -6.56
C SER A 744 -10.22 30.02 -5.43
N THR A 745 -10.33 29.58 -4.17
CA THR A 745 -10.13 30.47 -3.00
C THR A 745 -8.69 30.96 -2.90
N ARG A 746 -7.72 30.13 -3.32
CA ARG A 746 -6.29 30.48 -3.37
C ARG A 746 -5.97 31.47 -4.48
N GLU A 747 -6.53 31.27 -5.68
CA GLU A 747 -6.40 32.21 -6.80
C GLU A 747 -7.04 33.57 -6.50
N TYR A 748 -8.17 33.58 -5.80
CA TYR A 748 -8.79 34.82 -5.31
C TYR A 748 -7.88 35.57 -4.33
N PHE A 749 -7.33 34.91 -3.31
CA PHE A 749 -6.43 35.58 -2.36
C PHE A 749 -5.10 36.02 -2.99
N ALA A 750 -4.55 35.29 -3.95
CA ALA A 750 -3.31 35.70 -4.63
C ALA A 750 -3.44 37.04 -5.41
N LYS A 751 -4.67 37.53 -5.66
CA LYS A 751 -4.92 38.87 -6.24
C LYS A 751 -4.93 40.00 -5.21
N GLN A 752 -5.14 39.69 -3.94
CA GLN A 752 -5.43 40.67 -2.87
C GLN A 752 -4.39 40.66 -1.74
N TYR A 753 -3.71 39.54 -1.55
CA TYR A 753 -2.72 39.30 -0.52
C TYR A 753 -1.43 38.72 -1.11
N ASP A 754 -0.32 39.01 -0.44
CA ASP A 754 0.97 38.41 -0.74
C ASP A 754 1.07 36.93 -0.27
N GLN A 755 2.21 36.31 -0.53
CA GLN A 755 2.45 34.90 -0.18
C GLN A 755 2.52 34.63 1.35
N TYR A 756 2.65 35.66 2.18
CA TYR A 756 2.68 35.57 3.64
C TYR A 756 1.35 35.99 4.28
N GLY A 757 0.48 36.64 3.50
CA GLY A 757 -0.88 37.02 3.86
C GLY A 757 -1.05 38.50 4.23
N ASP A 758 -0.10 39.36 3.85
CA ASP A 758 -0.25 40.82 3.96
C ASP A 758 -1.09 41.38 2.79
N SER A 759 -1.84 42.46 3.01
CA SER A 759 -2.79 43.00 2.03
C SER A 759 -2.12 43.98 1.07
N TYR A 760 -2.39 43.87 -0.23
CA TYR A 760 -1.92 44.86 -1.21
C TYR A 760 -2.67 46.19 -1.16
N GLN A 761 -3.81 46.27 -0.45
CA GLN A 761 -4.77 47.37 -0.56
C GLN A 761 -5.22 47.97 0.78
N VAL A 762 -4.77 47.44 1.92
CA VAL A 762 -5.23 47.85 3.26
C VAL A 762 -4.03 47.98 4.19
N ASP A 763 -3.96 49.09 4.91
CA ASP A 763 -2.90 49.34 5.90
C ASP A 763 -2.88 48.25 6.98
N THR A 764 -1.71 47.65 7.19
CA THR A 764 -1.49 46.57 8.16
C THR A 764 -1.22 47.13 9.57
N ASP A 765 -1.81 46.51 10.60
CA ASP A 765 -1.57 46.89 12.00
C ASP A 765 -0.39 46.13 12.68
N VAL A 766 -0.02 46.54 13.90
CA VAL A 766 1.13 45.98 14.64
C VAL A 766 0.93 44.51 15.06
N GLU A 767 -0.30 44.02 15.13
CA GLU A 767 -0.60 42.61 15.43
C GLU A 767 -0.60 41.78 14.15
N GLN A 768 -1.22 42.28 13.09
CA GLN A 768 -1.18 41.70 11.74
C GLN A 768 0.26 41.54 11.23
N LEU A 769 1.11 42.56 11.39
CA LEU A 769 2.52 42.51 10.99
C LEU A 769 3.30 41.40 11.72
N LYS A 770 3.01 41.17 13.01
CA LYS A 770 3.61 40.05 13.78
C LYS A 770 3.14 38.70 13.27
N GLU A 771 1.87 38.55 12.90
CA GLU A 771 1.36 37.32 12.29
C GLU A 771 2.01 37.02 10.93
N VAL A 772 2.15 38.05 10.08
CA VAL A 772 2.82 37.94 8.78
C VAL A 772 4.27 37.50 8.98
N PHE A 773 5.03 38.19 9.83
CA PHE A 773 6.42 37.81 10.15
C PHE A 773 6.55 36.41 10.76
N ALA A 774 5.58 35.96 11.57
CA ALA A 774 5.59 34.59 12.11
C ALA A 774 5.40 33.49 11.05
N ARG A 775 4.86 33.83 9.86
CA ARG A 775 4.73 32.90 8.71
C ARG A 775 5.98 32.88 7.83
N ILE A 776 6.81 33.92 7.89
CA ILE A 776 8.13 33.96 7.23
C ILE A 776 9.10 33.07 8.03
N THR A 777 9.10 31.78 7.71
CA THR A 777 9.98 30.79 8.36
C THR A 777 11.16 30.45 7.45
N ASP A 778 12.36 30.85 7.86
CA ASP A 778 13.65 30.62 7.21
C ASP A 778 13.65 30.81 5.68
N ALA A 779 13.56 32.06 5.23
CA ALA A 779 14.11 32.44 3.93
C ALA A 779 15.64 32.26 3.97
N ASP A 780 16.23 31.72 2.89
CA ASP A 780 17.67 31.46 2.78
C ASP A 780 18.50 32.67 3.24
N SER A 781 19.27 32.52 4.33
CA SER A 781 20.02 33.64 4.94
C SER A 781 21.36 33.93 4.24
N ASP A 782 21.31 34.07 2.92
CA ASP A 782 22.36 34.60 2.04
C ASP A 782 21.73 35.65 1.08
N PHE A 783 21.16 36.72 1.64
CA PHE A 783 20.73 37.90 0.90
C PHE A 783 21.72 39.05 1.12
N ASP A 784 22.40 39.45 0.05
CA ASP A 784 23.22 40.65 0.01
C ASP A 784 22.32 41.88 -0.19
N ALA A 785 22.34 42.81 0.78
CA ALA A 785 21.54 44.03 0.74
C ALA A 785 21.83 44.89 -0.52
N ALA A 786 23.06 44.84 -1.04
CA ALA A 786 23.44 45.57 -2.25
C ALA A 786 22.67 45.07 -3.49
N GLN A 787 22.39 43.76 -3.59
CA GLN A 787 21.64 43.18 -4.71
C GLN A 787 20.13 43.50 -4.65
N VAL A 788 19.60 43.80 -3.46
CA VAL A 788 18.22 44.25 -3.29
C VAL A 788 18.11 45.74 -3.63
N GLU A 789 19.08 46.57 -3.24
CA GLU A 789 19.15 47.99 -3.61
C GLU A 789 19.34 48.17 -5.13
N GLU A 790 20.21 47.38 -5.78
CA GLU A 790 20.39 47.41 -7.25
C GLU A 790 19.12 47.00 -8.03
N LYS A 791 18.29 46.12 -7.45
CA LYS A 791 17.12 45.53 -8.14
C LYS A 791 15.80 46.27 -7.89
N TYR A 792 15.68 46.94 -6.75
CA TYR A 792 14.44 47.60 -6.31
C TYR A 792 14.62 49.05 -5.87
N GLY A 793 15.85 49.57 -5.88
CA GLY A 793 16.12 50.98 -5.64
C GLY A 793 15.52 51.87 -6.73
N TRP A 794 15.08 53.07 -6.35
CA TRP A 794 14.76 54.15 -7.26
C TRP A 794 15.90 55.18 -7.14
N ASP A 795 16.62 55.42 -8.24
CA ASP A 795 17.90 56.16 -8.24
C ASP A 795 17.81 57.59 -7.69
N ASP A 796 16.61 58.17 -7.64
CA ASP A 796 16.37 59.59 -7.36
C ASP A 796 16.03 59.92 -5.87
N LEU A 797 16.00 58.94 -4.96
CA LEU A 797 15.59 59.15 -3.56
C LEU A 797 16.75 59.07 -2.55
N ALA A 798 17.13 60.24 -2.02
CA ALA A 798 18.22 60.41 -1.05
C ALA A 798 18.02 59.72 0.31
N THR A 799 16.84 59.15 0.59
CA THR A 799 16.48 58.50 1.85
C THR A 799 16.04 57.05 1.64
N SER A 800 16.82 56.27 0.89
CA SER A 800 16.64 54.82 0.78
C SER A 800 16.76 54.15 2.16
N MET A 801 15.75 53.36 2.52
CA MET A 801 15.59 52.71 3.83
C MET A 801 16.64 51.62 4.15
N PHE A 802 17.53 51.30 3.20
CA PHE A 802 18.56 50.26 3.33
C PHE A 802 19.99 50.80 3.52
N ARG A 803 20.19 52.14 3.54
CA ARG A 803 21.51 52.72 3.80
C ARG A 803 21.74 52.97 5.29
N ASP A 804 22.87 52.49 5.80
CA ASP A 804 23.31 52.77 7.17
C ASP A 804 23.43 54.28 7.41
N PHE A 805 22.69 54.77 8.42
CA PHE A 805 22.59 56.19 8.74
C PHE A 805 23.86 56.67 9.45
N SER A 806 24.92 56.97 8.70
CA SER A 806 26.14 57.59 9.25
C SER A 806 25.85 59.03 9.65
N ALA A 807 25.58 59.27 10.93
CA ALA A 807 25.30 60.60 11.45
C ALA A 807 26.50 61.55 11.27
N GLN A 808 26.38 62.51 10.35
CA GLN A 808 27.15 63.75 10.36
C GLN A 808 26.22 64.96 10.39
N THR A 809 26.74 66.01 11.02
CA THR A 809 25.95 67.02 11.73
C THR A 809 25.89 68.35 10.98
N ILE A 810 24.85 69.17 11.27
CA ILE A 810 24.75 70.64 11.06
C ILE A 810 24.36 71.08 9.62
N PRO A 811 23.61 72.20 9.40
CA PRO A 811 22.92 73.11 10.34
C PRO A 811 21.38 73.14 10.20
N VAL A 812 20.74 73.81 11.16
CA VAL A 812 19.32 74.20 11.14
C VAL A 812 19.16 75.62 10.55
N GLU A 813 18.24 75.80 9.61
CA GLU A 813 17.58 77.10 9.34
C GLU A 813 16.05 76.95 9.35
N PHE A 814 15.34 78.08 9.47
CA PHE A 814 14.11 78.20 10.26
C PHE A 814 12.85 78.50 9.41
N CYS A 815 11.74 77.79 9.70
CA CYS A 815 10.33 78.24 9.61
C CYS A 815 9.72 78.70 8.25
N PRO A 816 8.37 78.83 8.13
CA PRO A 816 7.27 78.13 8.83
C PRO A 816 6.13 77.64 7.89
N ASP A 817 5.07 77.10 8.49
CA ASP A 817 3.68 77.01 7.99
C ASP A 817 3.33 76.08 6.80
N ILE A 818 2.72 74.94 7.13
CA ILE A 818 1.80 74.21 6.23
C ILE A 818 0.37 74.41 6.74
N HIS A 819 -0.44 75.21 6.04
CA HIS A 819 -1.90 75.00 6.05
C HIS A 819 -2.63 75.58 4.83
N ARG A 820 -3.33 74.68 4.12
CA ARG A 820 -4.47 74.87 3.19
C ARG A 820 -4.29 75.47 1.79
N ALA A 821 -5.04 74.81 0.90
CA ALA A 821 -5.69 75.27 -0.33
C ALA A 821 -4.84 75.45 -1.58
N LEU A 822 -5.05 74.53 -2.54
CA LEU A 822 -4.84 74.77 -3.96
C LEU A 822 -6.11 74.44 -4.74
N TRP A 823 -6.47 75.36 -5.64
CA TRP A 823 -7.54 75.24 -6.62
C TRP A 823 -6.90 75.34 -8.01
N SER A 824 -7.24 74.38 -8.87
CA SER A 824 -7.54 74.53 -10.30
C SER A 824 -6.52 75.09 -11.34
N GLU A 825 -6.63 74.50 -12.54
CA GLU A 825 -6.49 75.08 -13.89
C GLU A 825 -5.16 75.00 -14.68
N LYS A 826 -5.12 73.95 -15.53
CA LYS A 826 -5.17 73.98 -17.01
C LYS A 826 -3.91 74.14 -17.89
N SER A 827 -3.97 73.32 -18.96
CA SER A 827 -3.42 73.48 -20.32
C SER A 827 -1.90 73.22 -20.47
N ILE A 828 -1.38 72.71 -21.60
CA ILE A 828 -1.67 73.03 -23.01
C ILE A 828 -1.51 71.79 -23.96
N GLN A 829 -2.56 71.54 -24.79
CA GLN A 829 -2.59 71.20 -26.24
C GLN A 829 -1.75 70.01 -26.81
N THR A 830 -2.04 69.39 -27.99
CA THR A 830 -2.83 69.83 -29.17
C THR A 830 -3.31 68.67 -30.07
N THR A 831 -4.54 68.76 -30.62
CA THR A 831 -5.04 68.25 -31.96
C THR A 831 -4.89 66.77 -32.39
N ALA A 832 -5.73 66.13 -33.23
CA ALA A 832 -7.07 66.32 -33.85
C ALA A 832 -7.26 65.18 -34.93
N PRO A 833 -8.34 65.06 -35.73
CA PRO A 833 -9.80 65.20 -35.52
C PRO A 833 -10.60 63.91 -35.93
N GLY A 834 -11.93 63.91 -35.74
CA GLY A 834 -12.82 62.74 -35.88
C GLY A 834 -13.45 62.45 -37.26
N LEU A 835 -14.58 61.72 -37.23
CA LEU A 835 -15.59 61.64 -38.30
C LEU A 835 -16.99 61.26 -37.75
N GLU A 836 -18.05 61.50 -38.53
CA GLU A 836 -19.45 61.57 -38.10
C GLU A 836 -20.32 60.32 -38.36
N VAL A 837 -21.30 60.13 -37.46
CA VAL A 837 -22.76 59.92 -37.67
C VAL A 837 -23.27 59.34 -39.01
N ALA A 838 -24.09 58.28 -38.95
CA ALA A 838 -25.50 58.24 -39.39
C ALA A 838 -26.01 56.82 -39.73
N GLY A 839 -27.28 56.50 -39.41
CA GLY A 839 -27.89 55.24 -39.87
C GLY A 839 -29.17 54.74 -39.19
N ALA A 840 -30.06 55.60 -38.69
CA ALA A 840 -31.36 55.17 -38.16
C ALA A 840 -32.44 55.14 -39.25
N ILE A 841 -33.33 54.14 -39.23
CA ILE A 841 -34.62 54.13 -39.95
C ILE A 841 -35.73 53.75 -38.93
N PRO A 842 -36.92 54.40 -38.95
CA PRO A 842 -37.69 54.59 -37.71
C PRO A 842 -38.90 53.66 -37.53
N MET A 843 -39.40 53.63 -36.29
CA MET A 843 -40.72 53.11 -35.94
C MET A 843 -41.85 53.91 -36.62
N HIS A 844 -42.99 53.25 -36.85
CA HIS A 844 -44.29 53.91 -36.81
C HIS A 844 -45.31 53.14 -35.97
N SER A 845 -45.57 53.70 -34.78
CA SER A 845 -46.84 53.73 -34.04
C SER A 845 -47.84 52.56 -34.19
N ILE A 846 -48.02 51.81 -33.11
CA ILE A 846 -49.37 51.45 -32.60
C ILE A 846 -49.47 52.03 -31.18
N ASP A 847 -50.53 52.79 -30.91
CA ASP A 847 -50.75 53.47 -29.63
C ASP A 847 -51.85 52.77 -28.80
N SER A 848 -51.65 52.80 -27.49
CA SER A 848 -52.57 52.54 -26.37
C SER A 848 -53.91 51.82 -26.60
N GLY A 849 -53.91 50.51 -26.31
CA GLY A 849 -55.01 49.80 -25.66
C GLY A 849 -54.56 49.29 -24.30
N SER A 850 -55.36 49.42 -23.25
CA SER A 850 -54.94 49.23 -21.84
C SER A 850 -54.63 47.76 -21.48
N ALA A 851 -53.40 47.32 -21.74
CA ALA A 851 -52.77 46.19 -21.08
C ALA A 851 -51.69 46.72 -20.13
N CYS A 852 -51.70 46.29 -18.87
CA CYS A 852 -50.60 46.55 -17.94
C CYS A 852 -49.31 46.00 -18.56
N ARG A 853 -48.31 46.83 -18.86
CA ARG A 853 -46.98 46.35 -19.28
C ARG A 853 -46.39 45.54 -18.12
N PRO A 854 -46.37 44.19 -18.16
CA PRO A 854 -46.09 43.40 -16.96
C PRO A 854 -44.66 43.62 -16.45
N TRP A 855 -43.76 43.87 -17.40
CA TRP A 855 -42.33 44.02 -17.23
C TRP A 855 -41.90 45.33 -16.55
N LEU A 856 -42.74 46.37 -16.49
CA LEU A 856 -42.38 47.69 -15.92
C LEU A 856 -41.91 47.64 -14.46
N ALA A 857 -42.35 46.64 -13.70
CA ALA A 857 -41.97 46.46 -12.30
C ALA A 857 -40.62 45.75 -12.09
N PHE A 858 -40.02 45.23 -13.17
CA PHE A 858 -38.86 44.34 -13.11
C PHE A 858 -37.58 45.04 -13.57
N ARG A 859 -36.55 44.97 -12.72
CA ARG A 859 -35.19 45.38 -13.02
C ARG A 859 -34.34 44.13 -13.08
N VAL A 860 -33.78 43.85 -14.24
CA VAL A 860 -33.10 42.58 -14.50
C VAL A 860 -31.64 42.81 -14.84
N TYR A 861 -30.76 41.98 -14.31
CA TYR A 861 -29.37 41.90 -14.75
C TYR A 861 -29.19 40.60 -15.55
N MET A 862 -28.60 40.70 -16.74
CA MET A 862 -28.26 39.55 -17.57
C MET A 862 -26.81 39.13 -17.26
N ASP A 863 -26.57 37.85 -17.02
CA ASP A 863 -25.24 37.32 -16.72
C ASP A 863 -24.34 37.16 -17.97
N CYS A 864 -24.26 38.23 -18.79
CA CYS A 864 -23.54 38.24 -20.07
C CYS A 864 -22.01 38.29 -19.94
N TYR A 865 -21.45 38.42 -18.73
CA TYR A 865 -20.02 38.72 -18.50
C TYR A 865 -19.26 37.54 -17.91
N GLU A 866 -17.96 37.41 -18.24
CA GLU A 866 -17.11 36.32 -17.73
C GLU A 866 -16.96 36.37 -16.20
N ASP A 867 -16.83 37.58 -15.66
CA ASP A 867 -16.76 37.87 -14.22
C ASP A 867 -18.10 38.48 -13.74
N VAL A 868 -18.75 37.83 -12.78
CA VAL A 868 -20.12 38.16 -12.34
C VAL A 868 -20.22 39.56 -11.73
N GLY A 869 -21.00 40.43 -12.35
CA GLY A 869 -21.28 41.80 -11.88
C GLY A 869 -20.34 42.88 -12.43
N GLU A 870 -19.22 42.50 -13.04
CA GLU A 870 -18.31 43.41 -13.74
C GLU A 870 -18.67 43.53 -15.22
N SER A 871 -18.35 44.66 -15.85
CA SER A 871 -18.86 45.02 -17.18
C SER A 871 -17.77 45.07 -18.27
N GLU A 872 -16.66 44.35 -18.08
CA GLU A 872 -15.45 44.53 -18.91
C GLU A 872 -15.21 43.43 -19.96
N LYS A 873 -15.69 42.20 -19.73
CA LYS A 873 -15.57 41.08 -20.69
C LYS A 873 -16.87 40.31 -20.85
N LEU A 874 -17.38 40.24 -22.08
CA LEU A 874 -18.58 39.48 -22.43
C LEU A 874 -18.26 38.00 -22.70
N LYS A 875 -19.16 37.10 -22.29
CA LYS A 875 -19.15 35.68 -22.64
C LYS A 875 -19.38 35.51 -24.14
N ALA A 876 -18.44 34.90 -24.85
CA ALA A 876 -18.55 34.70 -26.29
C ALA A 876 -19.68 33.70 -26.63
N GLY A 877 -20.69 34.15 -27.39
CA GLY A 877 -21.74 33.30 -27.96
C GLY A 877 -23.01 33.14 -27.12
N THR A 878 -23.21 33.94 -26.08
CA THR A 878 -24.43 33.91 -25.24
C THR A 878 -25.70 34.38 -25.98
N CYS A 879 -26.85 33.78 -25.67
CA CYS A 879 -28.15 34.25 -26.15
C CYS A 879 -28.64 35.53 -25.44
N LEU A 880 -28.08 35.85 -24.27
CA LEU A 880 -28.65 36.79 -23.30
C LEU A 880 -28.75 38.24 -23.78
N ASP A 881 -27.88 38.68 -24.71
CA ASP A 881 -27.95 40.02 -25.30
C ASP A 881 -29.22 40.21 -26.15
N ILE A 882 -29.69 39.15 -26.82
CA ILE A 882 -30.96 39.16 -27.56
C ILE A 882 -32.13 39.21 -26.57
N ARG A 883 -32.04 38.44 -25.47
CA ARG A 883 -33.06 38.42 -24.40
C ARG A 883 -33.15 39.75 -23.67
N ALA A 884 -32.05 40.48 -23.51
CA ALA A 884 -32.03 41.84 -23.00
C ALA A 884 -32.86 42.79 -23.89
N LEU A 885 -32.60 42.77 -25.20
CA LEU A 885 -33.33 43.60 -26.17
C LEU A 885 -34.82 43.27 -26.22
N GLU A 886 -35.18 41.98 -26.22
CA GLU A 886 -36.57 41.53 -26.16
C GLU A 886 -37.28 41.99 -24.88
N PHE A 887 -36.61 41.90 -23.73
CA PHE A 887 -37.13 42.32 -22.43
C PHE A 887 -37.35 43.84 -22.34
N GLU A 888 -36.41 44.64 -22.84
CA GLU A 888 -36.55 46.10 -22.91
C GLU A 888 -37.63 46.54 -23.91
N LEU A 889 -37.75 45.86 -25.05
CA LEU A 889 -38.80 46.12 -26.05
C LEU A 889 -40.22 45.96 -25.48
N HIS A 890 -40.41 44.99 -24.57
CA HIS A 890 -41.68 44.76 -23.88
C HIS A 890 -41.86 45.62 -22.61
N GLY A 891 -40.94 46.55 -22.36
CA GLY A 891 -41.04 47.57 -21.31
C GLY A 891 -40.44 47.18 -19.96
N GLY A 892 -39.62 46.13 -19.90
CA GLY A 892 -38.76 45.85 -18.75
C GLY A 892 -37.52 46.74 -18.72
N LYS A 893 -36.79 46.76 -17.59
CA LYS A 893 -35.54 47.50 -17.47
C LYS A 893 -34.35 46.56 -17.26
N VAL A 894 -33.34 46.62 -18.12
CA VAL A 894 -32.09 45.88 -17.92
C VAL A 894 -31.04 46.80 -17.28
N GLU A 895 -30.48 46.38 -16.14
CA GLU A 895 -29.37 47.08 -15.49
C GLU A 895 -28.05 46.50 -16.00
N ARG A 896 -27.08 47.36 -16.38
CA ARG A 896 -25.78 46.94 -16.95
C ARG A 896 -24.79 46.38 -15.94
N ARG A 897 -25.08 46.54 -14.64
CA ARG A 897 -24.29 46.05 -13.51
C ARG A 897 -25.26 45.55 -12.45
N LEU A 898 -24.84 44.56 -11.67
CA LEU A 898 -25.64 44.04 -10.58
C LEU A 898 -25.63 45.04 -9.41
N VAL A 899 -26.74 45.76 -9.22
CA VAL A 899 -26.88 46.87 -8.27
C VAL A 899 -28.12 46.72 -7.40
N GLU A 900 -28.13 47.38 -6.24
CA GLU A 900 -29.22 47.29 -5.26
C GLU A 900 -30.56 47.72 -5.90
N GLY A 901 -31.59 46.88 -5.74
CA GLY A 901 -32.90 47.04 -6.41
C GLY A 901 -33.05 46.30 -7.75
N VAL A 902 -32.06 45.56 -8.24
CA VAL A 902 -32.29 44.47 -9.21
C VAL A 902 -33.22 43.44 -8.59
N THR A 903 -34.26 43.01 -9.32
CA THR A 903 -35.25 42.04 -8.84
C THR A 903 -34.94 40.62 -9.31
N HIS A 904 -34.38 40.46 -10.51
CA HIS A 904 -33.99 39.15 -11.07
C HIS A 904 -32.62 39.21 -11.74
N VAL A 905 -31.86 38.12 -11.64
CA VAL A 905 -30.72 37.81 -12.50
C VAL A 905 -31.12 36.67 -13.42
N VAL A 906 -30.83 36.84 -14.71
CA VAL A 906 -31.15 35.85 -15.74
C VAL A 906 -29.87 35.19 -16.22
N VAL A 907 -29.88 33.85 -16.24
CA VAL A 907 -28.74 33.01 -16.63
C VAL A 907 -29.12 32.05 -17.75
N GLU A 908 -28.15 31.79 -18.64
CA GLU A 908 -28.25 30.78 -19.71
C GLU A 908 -27.69 29.41 -19.25
N SER A 909 -26.69 29.42 -18.35
CA SER A 909 -26.06 28.22 -17.79
C SER A 909 -25.90 28.30 -16.26
N GLU A 910 -25.65 27.16 -15.61
CA GLU A 910 -25.48 27.07 -14.16
C GLU A 910 -24.02 27.28 -13.68
N GLU A 911 -23.09 27.58 -14.60
CA GLU A 911 -21.64 27.62 -14.31
C GLU A 911 -21.26 28.72 -13.31
N THR A 912 -21.91 29.88 -13.40
CA THR A 912 -21.72 31.04 -12.50
C THR A 912 -22.64 31.01 -11.27
N LEU A 913 -23.53 30.02 -11.14
CA LEU A 913 -24.62 30.01 -10.16
C LEU A 913 -24.12 30.10 -8.71
N LEU A 914 -23.00 29.44 -8.38
CA LEU A 914 -22.41 29.49 -7.04
C LEU A 914 -21.87 30.88 -6.70
N GLN A 915 -21.27 31.58 -7.67
CA GLN A 915 -20.79 32.95 -7.52
C GLN A 915 -21.97 33.91 -7.36
N LEU A 916 -22.99 33.80 -8.21
CA LEU A 916 -24.23 34.59 -8.13
C LEU A 916 -24.96 34.40 -6.79
N ARG A 917 -25.09 33.16 -6.32
CA ARG A 917 -25.69 32.85 -5.00
C ARG A 917 -24.86 33.41 -3.84
N THR A 918 -23.53 33.43 -3.97
CA THR A 918 -22.63 34.03 -2.96
C THR A 918 -22.75 35.54 -2.97
N LEU A 919 -22.71 36.18 -4.14
CA LEU A 919 -22.84 37.62 -4.30
C LEU A 919 -24.23 38.12 -3.85
N ARG A 920 -25.31 37.39 -4.15
CA ARG A 920 -26.68 37.63 -3.63
C ARG A 920 -26.72 37.79 -2.10
N ARG A 921 -25.80 37.18 -1.34
CA ARG A 921 -25.74 37.31 0.13
C ARG A 921 -25.33 38.71 0.59
N THR A 922 -24.61 39.50 -0.22
CA THR A 922 -24.17 40.86 0.16
C THR A 922 -25.23 41.96 -0.05
N PHE A 923 -26.22 41.72 -0.92
CA PHE A 923 -27.29 42.68 -1.23
C PHE A 923 -28.35 42.78 -0.12
N ARG A 924 -28.93 43.96 0.11
CA ARG A 924 -29.98 44.13 1.14
C ARG A 924 -31.30 43.51 0.69
N GLN A 925 -31.70 43.73 -0.56
CA GLN A 925 -32.85 43.08 -1.18
C GLN A 925 -32.38 41.94 -2.08
N LYS A 926 -32.82 40.72 -1.80
CA LYS A 926 -32.40 39.52 -2.54
C LYS A 926 -33.12 39.44 -3.88
N PHE A 927 -32.39 39.53 -4.99
CA PHE A 927 -32.90 39.20 -6.32
C PHE A 927 -33.21 37.70 -6.45
N LYS A 928 -34.07 37.31 -7.39
CA LYS A 928 -34.25 35.90 -7.83
C LYS A 928 -33.23 35.55 -8.92
N ILE A 929 -32.88 34.28 -9.08
CA ILE A 929 -32.04 33.80 -10.19
C ILE A 929 -32.89 32.86 -11.04
N VAL A 930 -33.04 33.14 -12.33
CA VAL A 930 -33.95 32.41 -13.23
C VAL A 930 -33.29 32.11 -14.57
N ARG A 931 -33.76 31.08 -15.29
CA ARG A 931 -33.31 30.77 -16.67
C ARG A 931 -33.84 31.79 -17.68
N ASP A 932 -33.10 32.00 -18.77
CA ASP A 932 -33.47 32.87 -19.89
C ASP A 932 -34.83 32.51 -20.53
N ALA A 933 -35.18 31.21 -20.52
CA ALA A 933 -36.47 30.68 -20.95
C ALA A 933 -37.68 31.42 -20.36
N TRP A 934 -37.57 31.93 -19.12
CA TRP A 934 -38.63 32.72 -18.48
C TRP A 934 -39.03 33.96 -19.29
N ILE A 935 -38.05 34.61 -19.93
CA ILE A 935 -38.30 35.77 -20.79
C ILE A 935 -38.93 35.31 -22.10
N THR A 936 -38.37 34.27 -22.73
CA THR A 936 -38.83 33.82 -24.06
C THR A 936 -40.25 33.29 -24.05
N GLU A 937 -40.59 32.47 -23.06
CA GLU A 937 -41.91 31.84 -22.95
C GLU A 937 -42.97 32.86 -22.52
N SER A 938 -42.64 33.80 -21.62
CA SER A 938 -43.54 34.90 -21.25
C SER A 938 -43.82 35.88 -22.41
N ILE A 939 -42.84 36.09 -23.30
CA ILE A 939 -43.07 36.90 -24.51
C ILE A 939 -43.90 36.11 -25.53
N GLY A 940 -43.65 34.80 -25.69
CA GLY A 940 -44.41 33.93 -26.58
C GLY A 940 -45.89 33.82 -26.21
N GLU A 941 -46.20 33.69 -24.92
CA GLU A 941 -47.57 33.64 -24.39
C GLU A 941 -48.23 35.03 -24.27
N GLY A 942 -47.47 36.11 -24.40
CA GLY A 942 -47.96 37.49 -24.35
C GLY A 942 -48.28 38.03 -22.95
N PHE A 943 -47.95 37.28 -21.89
CA PHE A 943 -48.08 37.70 -20.49
C PHE A 943 -46.98 37.07 -19.62
N LEU A 944 -46.73 37.67 -18.46
CA LEU A 944 -45.66 37.21 -17.56
C LEU A 944 -45.99 35.85 -16.93
N LEU A 945 -45.16 34.85 -17.21
CA LEU A 945 -45.24 33.53 -16.57
C LEU A 945 -44.66 33.56 -15.16
N ASN A 946 -45.07 32.60 -14.33
CA ASN A 946 -44.68 32.50 -12.93
C ASN A 946 -43.17 32.25 -12.80
N ASP A 947 -42.45 33.18 -12.15
CA ASP A 947 -40.99 33.14 -12.01
C ASP A 947 -40.48 31.92 -11.22
N LEU A 948 -41.31 31.33 -10.35
CA LEU A 948 -40.95 30.19 -9.51
C LEU A 948 -40.63 28.94 -10.33
N ASP A 949 -41.27 28.77 -11.49
CA ASP A 949 -41.12 27.60 -12.34
C ASP A 949 -39.79 27.63 -13.14
N TYR A 950 -39.08 28.75 -13.11
CA TYR A 950 -37.81 29.00 -13.82
C TYR A 950 -36.63 29.31 -12.88
N LEU A 951 -36.84 29.25 -11.55
CA LEU A 951 -35.79 29.46 -10.54
C LEU A 951 -34.65 28.44 -10.65
N VAL A 952 -33.43 28.90 -10.33
CA VAL A 952 -32.19 28.08 -10.40
C VAL A 952 -31.38 28.12 -9.12
#